data_AF-A0A8T5JGW2-F1
#
_entry.id   AF-A0A8T5JGW2-F1
#
_cell.length_a   1.000
_cell.length_b   1.000
_cell.length_c   1.000
_cell.angle_alpha   90.00
_cell.angle_beta   90.00
_cell.angle_gamma   90.00
#
_symmetry.space_group_name_H-M   'P 1'
#
loop_
_entity.id
_entity.type
_entity.pdbx_description
1 polymer ?
#
loop_
_entity_poly.entity_id
_entity_poly.type
_entity_poly.pdbx_seq_one_letter_code
_entity_poly.pdbx_strand_id
1 'polypeptide(L)'
;MINEKQSMYIAIIALVIAVLAIGITYTTEAPAGLTGPEGPQGVAGPDGADGSDGAVGPAGAQGESYTQVAEAETCVVCHEGAGADHQADYDDYNDESNLAITIDSVSTTGTTSVMTVTIMKDGAAYVEDDLSDLDQARFYAMAYDSATGMWDGRDEDYVPSGYVRYSTVAAIGGGQYTITASGVTYDIETSDAIAYAYIAQGPLDVEAGGSHVHLYADVASAGISYGAADEYESVAVVSGCEKCHGEPYGKHGYRQAEVEGLSDFASCKVCHYDDRKGGHQDWLVIPNDPVRYTELHAGDDLTEEEEIQYSYMATVMQDTHITHAMEFPYPQSMSNCVTCHEGKLDMILTDDYFTIETCKSCHAVTGSEEYDTAEYALATVLPAVHDGMNLDTVNCASCHSAAGGFPVFSEIHSGYDKQVYTADGVKYADAVVITIDETSVSDDVVTVKFSATSSLAAIDVADIEPTVMVGMYGWDTKDYIIGPHERLVDDNGDGEISRSSGDDRALEYGVGDDDHPRGATVSAADGSWEVTVDMSTWGNLIDDGTVSRIEVAVMGELVDADDVELAINAVSKTYDLATAEFVDYYDPITDVEGCNTCHEALGITFHGPDRGGSIVVCRMCHITKSRGSHLELQSRSIDSYVHAIHSFQAYDIGDVDFTDAVEATRYETHVAHTMPLFTIKDCEACHNEGTYEVPDQSKSLPGALSATDSVDDRDIGDYPIYLTGPATRACGGCHRTDLINADDAGGLEILFQHMKAGGYLIAEVDDYAAELGTVIDDIMYYFK
;
A
#
# COMPACT_ATOMS: atom_id res chain seq x y z
N MET A 1 48.64 17.89 -33.61
CA MET A 1 48.71 17.97 -32.14
C MET A 1 47.29 17.81 -31.65
N ILE A 2 46.93 16.60 -31.27
CA ILE A 2 45.63 16.28 -30.67
C ILE A 2 45.80 16.58 -29.17
N ASN A 3 44.87 17.33 -28.56
CA ASN A 3 44.99 17.68 -27.13
C ASN A 3 44.58 16.49 -26.24
N GLU A 4 44.96 16.51 -24.96
CA GLU A 4 44.76 15.39 -24.03
C GLU A 4 43.29 14.95 -23.89
N LYS A 5 42.31 15.85 -24.02
CA LYS A 5 40.88 15.48 -23.99
C LYS A 5 40.47 14.67 -25.22
N GLN A 6 40.95 15.03 -26.41
CA GLN A 6 40.65 14.24 -27.63
C GLN A 6 41.39 12.90 -27.65
N SER A 7 42.56 12.81 -27.02
CA SER A 7 43.26 11.52 -26.83
C SER A 7 42.53 10.60 -25.85
N MET A 8 41.84 11.16 -24.86
CA MET A 8 41.03 10.40 -23.89
C MET A 8 39.73 9.88 -24.50
N TYR A 9 39.02 10.69 -25.30
CA TYR A 9 37.81 10.24 -26.01
C TYR A 9 38.10 9.12 -27.02
N ILE A 10 39.21 9.20 -27.75
CA ILE A 10 39.61 8.13 -28.67
C ILE A 10 40.01 6.86 -27.91
N ALA A 11 40.60 6.98 -26.71
CA ALA A 11 40.92 5.84 -25.86
C ALA A 11 39.66 5.17 -25.28
N ILE A 12 38.65 5.94 -24.88
CA ILE A 12 37.37 5.42 -24.36
C ILE A 12 36.57 4.73 -25.47
N ILE A 13 36.47 5.33 -26.66
CA ILE A 13 35.80 4.70 -27.80
C ILE A 13 36.51 3.40 -28.23
N ALA A 14 37.85 3.37 -28.19
CA ALA A 14 38.61 2.16 -28.46
C ALA A 14 38.43 1.08 -27.38
N LEU A 15 38.22 1.47 -26.11
CA LEU A 15 37.95 0.56 -25.01
C LEU A 15 36.54 -0.07 -25.11
N VAL A 16 35.54 0.73 -25.46
CA VAL A 16 34.15 0.25 -25.65
C VAL A 16 34.05 -0.70 -26.83
N ILE A 17 34.74 -0.42 -27.94
CA ILE A 17 34.81 -1.35 -29.09
C ILE A 17 35.57 -2.64 -28.75
N ALA A 18 36.57 -2.57 -27.87
CA ALA A 18 37.31 -3.75 -27.42
C ALA A 18 36.49 -4.63 -26.44
N VAL A 19 35.65 -4.04 -25.59
CA VAL A 19 34.76 -4.77 -24.67
C VAL A 19 33.61 -5.45 -25.43
N LEU A 20 33.02 -4.78 -26.42
CA LEU A 20 32.03 -5.39 -27.33
C LEU A 20 32.58 -6.53 -28.19
N ALA A 21 33.89 -6.53 -28.48
CA ALA A 21 34.54 -7.60 -29.23
C ALA A 21 34.93 -8.82 -28.38
N ILE A 22 34.96 -8.70 -27.04
CA ILE A 22 35.33 -9.78 -26.12
C ILE A 22 34.08 -10.53 -25.59
N GLY A 23 32.90 -9.93 -25.64
CA GLY A 23 31.62 -10.57 -25.25
C GLY A 23 31.07 -11.65 -26.21
N ILE A 24 31.72 -11.91 -27.35
CA ILE A 24 31.22 -12.86 -28.38
C ILE A 24 31.91 -14.24 -28.32
N THR A 25 32.65 -14.56 -27.25
CA THR A 25 33.31 -15.89 -27.12
C THR A 25 33.17 -16.53 -25.75
N TYR A 26 31.94 -16.72 -25.26
CA TYR A 26 31.62 -17.72 -24.23
C TYR A 26 30.22 -18.32 -24.47
N THR A 27 30.10 -19.17 -25.48
CA THR A 27 29.02 -20.17 -25.53
C THR A 27 29.56 -21.45 -24.90
N THR A 28 29.19 -21.73 -23.65
CA THR A 28 29.39 -23.03 -23.02
C THR A 28 28.13 -23.89 -23.21
N GLU A 29 28.38 -25.08 -23.74
CA GLU A 29 27.44 -26.12 -24.14
C GLU A 29 26.68 -26.70 -22.93
N ALA A 30 25.35 -26.78 -23.03
CA ALA A 30 24.56 -27.76 -22.29
C ALA A 30 24.58 -29.10 -23.05
N PRO A 31 24.66 -30.27 -22.38
CA PRO A 31 24.83 -31.55 -23.04
C PRO A 31 23.56 -31.98 -23.76
N ALA A 32 23.69 -32.31 -25.05
CA ALA A 32 22.66 -32.96 -25.84
C ALA A 32 22.32 -34.35 -25.28
N GLY A 33 21.08 -34.53 -24.86
CA GLY A 33 20.47 -35.86 -24.72
C GLY A 33 20.40 -36.52 -26.10
N LEU A 34 21.08 -37.65 -26.25
CA LEU A 34 21.04 -38.46 -27.47
C LEU A 34 19.66 -39.10 -27.62
N THR A 35 18.83 -38.60 -28.55
CA THR A 35 17.69 -39.33 -29.09
C THR A 35 18.20 -40.38 -30.10
N GLY A 36 17.83 -41.65 -29.91
CA GLY A 36 18.26 -42.75 -30.79
C GLY A 36 17.70 -42.63 -32.21
N PRO A 37 18.29 -43.33 -33.21
CA PRO A 37 17.79 -43.28 -34.58
C PRO A 37 16.36 -43.85 -34.65
N GLU A 38 15.49 -43.08 -35.29
CA GLU A 38 14.12 -43.46 -35.62
C GLU A 38 14.10 -44.77 -36.43
N GLY A 39 13.32 -45.75 -35.96
CA GLY A 39 13.13 -47.01 -36.68
C GLY A 39 12.38 -46.78 -37.99
N PRO A 40 12.58 -47.62 -39.03
CA PRO A 40 11.84 -47.47 -40.27
C PRO A 40 10.33 -47.55 -40.02
N GLN A 41 9.60 -46.60 -40.61
CA GLN A 41 8.14 -46.51 -40.60
C GLN A 41 7.52 -47.87 -40.98
N GLY A 42 6.70 -48.43 -40.09
CA GLY A 42 5.90 -49.61 -40.39
C GLY A 42 4.94 -49.33 -41.54
N VAL A 43 4.73 -50.34 -42.40
CA VAL A 43 3.73 -50.28 -43.49
C VAL A 43 2.36 -49.88 -42.95
N ALA A 44 1.66 -48.99 -43.67
CA ALA A 44 0.30 -48.59 -43.32
C ALA A 44 -0.61 -49.83 -43.19
N GLY A 45 -1.31 -49.94 -42.06
CA GLY A 45 -2.35 -50.94 -41.88
C GLY A 45 -3.51 -50.70 -42.85
N PRO A 46 -4.23 -51.74 -43.29
CA PRO A 46 -5.41 -51.57 -44.13
C PRO A 46 -6.46 -50.71 -43.40
N ASP A 47 -7.13 -49.85 -44.16
CA ASP A 47 -8.22 -49.01 -43.66
C ASP A 47 -9.21 -49.83 -42.83
N GLY A 48 -9.46 -49.39 -41.61
CA GLY A 48 -10.52 -49.94 -40.77
C GLY A 48 -11.85 -49.73 -41.47
N ALA A 49 -12.70 -50.76 -41.51
CA ALA A 49 -14.06 -50.63 -41.99
C ALA A 49 -14.77 -49.50 -41.22
N ASP A 50 -15.51 -48.65 -41.95
CA ASP A 50 -16.31 -47.57 -41.39
C ASP A 50 -17.06 -48.06 -40.15
N GLY A 51 -16.72 -47.47 -38.99
CA GLY A 51 -17.49 -47.67 -37.78
C GLY A 51 -18.91 -47.16 -38.05
N SER A 52 -19.92 -47.97 -37.70
CA SER A 52 -21.31 -47.53 -37.72
C SER A 52 -21.44 -46.18 -37.02
N ASP A 53 -22.15 -45.24 -37.64
CA ASP A 53 -22.51 -43.94 -37.05
C ASP A 53 -22.82 -44.13 -35.55
N GLY A 54 -21.99 -43.51 -34.71
CA GLY A 54 -22.26 -43.43 -33.28
C GLY A 54 -23.64 -42.83 -33.12
N ALA A 55 -24.44 -43.38 -32.19
CA ALA A 55 -25.72 -42.78 -31.84
C ALA A 55 -25.49 -41.28 -31.62
N VAL A 56 -26.33 -40.44 -32.25
CA VAL A 56 -26.44 -39.02 -31.95
C VAL A 56 -26.38 -38.91 -30.42
N GLY A 57 -25.34 -38.24 -29.91
CA GLY A 57 -25.25 -37.97 -28.48
C GLY A 57 -26.57 -37.33 -28.03
N PRO A 58 -27.02 -37.54 -26.78
CA PRO A 58 -28.13 -36.73 -26.29
C PRO A 58 -27.83 -35.27 -26.63
N ALA A 59 -28.84 -34.54 -27.13
CA ALA A 59 -28.72 -33.10 -27.27
C ALA A 59 -28.08 -32.58 -25.98
N GLY A 60 -27.05 -31.72 -26.10
CA GLY A 60 -26.46 -31.06 -24.94
C GLY A 60 -27.59 -30.59 -24.03
N ALA A 61 -27.44 -30.79 -22.72
CA ALA A 61 -28.44 -30.33 -21.77
C ALA A 61 -28.80 -28.90 -22.18
N GLN A 62 -30.10 -28.66 -22.40
CA GLN A 62 -30.60 -27.31 -22.55
C GLN A 62 -30.06 -26.57 -21.32
N GLY A 63 -29.21 -25.54 -21.53
CA GLY A 63 -28.59 -24.78 -20.45
C GLY A 63 -29.66 -24.47 -19.41
N GLU A 64 -29.35 -24.72 -18.14
CA GLU A 64 -30.26 -24.34 -17.07
C GLU A 64 -30.61 -22.87 -17.30
N SER A 65 -31.88 -22.58 -17.55
CA SER A 65 -32.34 -21.20 -17.55
C SER A 65 -32.08 -20.71 -16.14
N TYR A 66 -31.16 -19.76 -15.96
CA TYR A 66 -30.82 -19.16 -14.67
C TYR A 66 -31.95 -18.25 -14.18
N THR A 67 -33.20 -18.71 -14.28
CA THR A 67 -34.38 -18.13 -13.61
C THR A 67 -34.27 -18.07 -12.08
N GLN A 68 -33.14 -18.51 -11.50
CA GLN A 68 -32.71 -18.26 -10.12
C GLN A 68 -32.08 -16.87 -9.91
N VAL A 69 -31.79 -16.12 -10.98
CA VAL A 69 -31.22 -14.76 -10.96
C VAL A 69 -32.19 -13.72 -10.37
N ALA A 70 -33.46 -14.07 -10.13
CA ALA A 70 -34.48 -13.16 -9.59
C ALA A 70 -34.36 -12.86 -8.08
N GLU A 71 -33.51 -13.58 -7.34
CA GLU A 71 -33.38 -13.43 -5.89
C GLU A 71 -32.19 -12.51 -5.55
N ALA A 72 -32.40 -11.61 -4.58
CA ALA A 72 -31.33 -10.75 -4.09
C ALA A 72 -30.24 -11.59 -3.40
N GLU A 73 -28.97 -11.17 -3.51
CA GLU A 73 -27.86 -11.75 -2.75
C GLU A 73 -28.19 -11.76 -1.25
N THR A 74 -27.83 -12.85 -0.56
CA THR A 74 -28.07 -12.97 0.88
C THR A 74 -27.39 -11.86 1.68
N CYS A 75 -26.23 -11.39 1.21
CA CYS A 75 -25.52 -10.24 1.77
C CYS A 75 -26.44 -9.02 1.85
N VAL A 76 -27.06 -8.59 0.75
CA VAL A 76 -27.92 -7.40 0.76
C VAL A 76 -29.23 -7.62 1.53
N VAL A 77 -29.70 -8.86 1.64
CA VAL A 77 -30.95 -9.18 2.36
C VAL A 77 -30.75 -9.25 3.88
N CYS A 78 -29.62 -9.78 4.35
CA CYS A 78 -29.39 -10.08 5.76
C CYS A 78 -28.35 -9.16 6.43
N HIS A 79 -27.51 -8.50 5.65
CA HIS A 79 -26.36 -7.71 6.09
C HIS A 79 -26.36 -6.29 5.47
N GLU A 80 -27.53 -5.74 5.13
CA GLU A 80 -27.65 -4.44 4.42
C GLU A 80 -26.86 -3.30 5.06
N GLY A 81 -26.73 -3.27 6.40
CA GLY A 81 -26.02 -2.26 7.17
C GLY A 81 -24.64 -2.69 7.71
N ALA A 82 -24.07 -3.79 7.20
CA ALA A 82 -22.83 -4.32 7.74
C ALA A 82 -21.64 -3.38 7.55
N GLY A 83 -21.67 -2.51 6.52
CA GLY A 83 -20.65 -1.49 6.34
C GLY A 83 -20.68 -0.48 7.48
N ALA A 84 -21.87 0.05 7.82
CA ALA A 84 -22.03 0.94 8.96
C ALA A 84 -21.74 0.27 10.31
N ASP A 85 -22.08 -1.02 10.47
CA ASP A 85 -21.73 -1.77 11.68
C ASP A 85 -20.19 -1.90 11.82
N HIS A 86 -19.45 -2.13 10.73
CA HIS A 86 -17.99 -2.15 10.76
C HIS A 86 -17.39 -0.77 11.07
N GLN A 87 -17.89 0.29 10.43
CA GLN A 87 -17.42 1.65 10.72
C GLN A 87 -17.69 2.01 12.18
N ALA A 88 -18.86 1.67 12.71
CA ALA A 88 -19.21 1.94 14.11
C ALA A 88 -18.27 1.25 15.10
N ASP A 89 -17.78 0.03 14.80
CA ASP A 89 -16.77 -0.64 15.63
C ASP A 89 -15.45 0.16 15.69
N TYR A 90 -15.07 0.86 14.61
CA TYR A 90 -13.90 1.74 14.60
C TYR A 90 -14.19 3.10 15.21
N ASP A 91 -15.38 3.65 15.00
CA ASP A 91 -15.79 4.92 15.60
C ASP A 91 -15.77 4.83 17.14
N ASP A 92 -16.05 3.67 17.73
CA ASP A 92 -15.89 3.44 19.17
C ASP A 92 -14.44 3.73 19.65
N TYR A 93 -13.42 3.56 18.81
CA TYR A 93 -12.04 3.94 19.10
C TYR A 93 -11.76 5.44 18.91
N ASN A 94 -12.35 6.04 17.87
CA ASN A 94 -12.13 7.44 17.49
C ASN A 94 -12.99 8.44 18.30
N ASP A 95 -14.09 7.96 18.90
CA ASP A 95 -15.00 8.76 19.70
C ASP A 95 -14.30 9.39 20.91
N GLU A 96 -14.86 10.51 21.38
CA GLU A 96 -14.35 11.18 22.57
C GLU A 96 -14.41 10.22 23.77
N SER A 97 -13.23 9.89 24.31
CA SER A 97 -13.15 8.96 25.44
C SER A 97 -14.01 9.43 26.60
N ASN A 98 -14.75 8.49 27.20
CA ASN A 98 -15.49 8.76 28.43
C ASN A 98 -14.56 8.84 29.65
N LEU A 99 -13.31 8.38 29.52
CA LEU A 99 -12.27 8.55 30.53
C LEU A 99 -11.60 9.92 30.37
N ALA A 100 -11.28 10.52 31.50
CA ALA A 100 -10.37 11.66 31.54
C ALA A 100 -9.40 11.51 32.71
N ILE A 101 -8.17 11.94 32.52
CA ILE A 101 -7.14 11.96 33.55
C ILE A 101 -6.46 13.33 33.56
N THR A 102 -6.13 13.81 34.75
CA THR A 102 -5.22 14.95 34.93
C THR A 102 -4.13 14.57 35.91
N ILE A 103 -2.90 15.04 35.67
CA ILE A 103 -1.86 15.04 36.70
C ILE A 103 -2.02 16.34 37.47
N ASP A 104 -2.37 16.27 38.74
CA ASP A 104 -2.62 17.45 39.58
C ASP A 104 -1.33 18.00 40.18
N SER A 105 -0.39 17.10 40.52
CA SER A 105 0.93 17.46 41.04
C SER A 105 1.89 16.28 41.03
N VAL A 106 3.18 16.59 40.98
CA VAL A 106 4.28 15.68 41.33
C VAL A 106 5.08 16.31 42.45
N SER A 107 5.45 15.53 43.46
CA SER A 107 6.32 16.00 44.54
C SER A 107 7.29 14.92 44.98
N THR A 108 8.57 15.29 45.06
CA THR A 108 9.66 14.41 45.44
C THR A 108 10.18 14.78 46.82
N THR A 109 10.39 13.79 47.68
CA THR A 109 10.97 13.97 49.01
C THR A 109 11.93 12.84 49.31
N GLY A 110 13.24 13.15 49.30
CA GLY A 110 14.27 12.14 49.43
C GLY A 110 14.26 11.22 48.23
N THR A 111 14.09 9.91 48.45
CA THR A 111 14.07 8.91 47.36
C THR A 111 12.65 8.48 46.98
N THR A 112 11.64 9.24 47.40
CA THR A 112 10.22 8.92 47.18
C THR A 112 9.57 10.05 46.43
N SER A 113 8.93 9.74 45.31
CA SER A 113 8.10 10.70 44.57
C SER A 113 6.65 10.26 44.60
N VAL A 114 5.74 11.23 44.71
CA VAL A 114 4.29 11.02 44.73
C VAL A 114 3.69 11.85 43.59
N MET A 115 3.01 11.17 42.68
CA MET A 115 2.17 11.76 41.65
C MET A 115 0.72 11.74 42.14
N THR A 116 0.04 12.88 42.11
CA THR A 116 -1.40 12.97 42.37
C THR A 116 -2.12 13.13 41.04
N VAL A 117 -3.11 12.29 40.78
CA VAL A 117 -3.94 12.36 39.57
C VAL A 117 -5.42 12.43 39.94
N THR A 118 -6.22 13.09 39.09
CA THR A 118 -7.67 13.01 39.12
C THR A 118 -8.14 12.21 37.90
N ILE A 119 -8.98 11.20 38.13
CA ILE A 119 -9.58 10.39 37.07
C ILE A 119 -11.09 10.57 37.09
N MET A 120 -11.66 10.77 35.91
CA MET A 120 -13.09 10.90 35.68
C MET A 120 -13.55 9.83 34.68
N LYS A 121 -14.79 9.37 34.83
CA LYS A 121 -15.52 8.60 33.83
C LYS A 121 -16.91 9.19 33.64
N ASP A 122 -17.34 9.42 32.41
CA ASP A 122 -18.62 10.05 32.06
C ASP A 122 -18.83 11.41 32.74
N GLY A 123 -17.74 12.19 32.91
CA GLY A 123 -17.75 13.46 33.63
C GLY A 123 -17.99 13.36 35.15
N ALA A 124 -18.01 12.15 35.70
CA ALA A 124 -18.08 11.89 37.14
C ALA A 124 -16.74 11.35 37.67
N ALA A 125 -16.49 11.51 38.97
CA ALA A 125 -15.29 10.96 39.61
C ALA A 125 -15.23 9.44 39.47
N TYR A 126 -14.09 8.91 39.01
CA TYR A 126 -13.84 7.47 38.98
C TYR A 126 -13.44 6.98 40.37
N VAL A 127 -14.25 6.14 41.02
CA VAL A 127 -14.09 5.78 42.44
C VAL A 127 -13.90 4.28 42.61
N GLU A 128 -12.65 3.85 42.47
CA GLU A 128 -12.17 2.50 42.77
C GLU A 128 -11.05 2.50 43.83
N ASP A 129 -10.79 1.35 44.46
CA ASP A 129 -9.79 1.22 45.52
C ASP A 129 -8.34 1.26 45.00
N ASP A 130 -8.05 0.65 43.83
CA ASP A 130 -6.67 0.45 43.32
C ASP A 130 -6.50 0.50 41.79
N LEU A 131 -7.48 1.03 41.05
CA LEU A 131 -7.49 1.14 39.57
C LEU A 131 -7.40 -0.20 38.81
N SER A 132 -7.59 -1.34 39.49
CA SER A 132 -7.50 -2.66 38.85
C SER A 132 -8.58 -2.98 37.82
N ASP A 133 -9.66 -2.19 37.80
CA ASP A 133 -10.74 -2.28 36.82
C ASP A 133 -10.40 -1.63 35.46
N LEU A 134 -9.28 -0.89 35.38
CA LEU A 134 -8.74 -0.38 34.12
C LEU A 134 -7.83 -1.43 33.48
N ASP A 135 -7.96 -1.64 32.18
CA ASP A 135 -7.12 -2.56 31.43
C ASP A 135 -5.67 -2.05 31.33
N GLN A 136 -5.51 -0.73 31.19
CA GLN A 136 -4.23 -0.04 31.32
C GLN A 136 -4.32 1.08 32.35
N ALA A 137 -3.32 1.13 33.23
CA ALA A 137 -3.06 2.26 34.12
C ALA A 137 -1.55 2.34 34.37
N ARG A 138 -0.90 3.34 33.79
CA ARG A 138 0.55 3.48 33.83
C ARG A 138 0.96 4.93 34.07
N PHE A 139 2.04 5.10 34.82
CA PHE A 139 2.46 6.38 35.38
C PHE A 139 3.99 6.44 35.40
N TYR A 140 4.55 7.46 34.77
CA TYR A 140 5.98 7.61 34.53
C TYR A 140 6.46 9.04 34.79
N ALA A 141 7.76 9.17 35.03
CA ALA A 141 8.48 10.42 34.84
C ALA A 141 9.83 10.16 34.18
N MET A 142 10.32 11.15 33.44
CA MET A 142 11.54 11.04 32.65
C MET A 142 12.31 12.36 32.69
N ALA A 143 13.63 12.28 32.93
CA ALA A 143 14.50 13.46 32.90
C ALA A 143 14.91 13.82 31.47
N TYR A 144 15.15 15.12 31.25
CA TYR A 144 15.65 15.68 30.01
C TYR A 144 16.95 16.44 30.29
N ASP A 145 17.99 16.19 29.49
CA ASP A 145 19.22 16.96 29.55
C ASP A 145 19.21 18.04 28.47
N SER A 146 18.90 19.27 28.89
CA SER A 146 18.87 20.43 28.00
C SER A 146 20.24 20.85 27.44
N ALA A 147 21.35 20.36 27.99
CA ALA A 147 22.69 20.65 27.46
C ALA A 147 23.03 19.78 26.25
N THR A 148 22.51 18.55 26.21
CA THR A 148 22.74 17.58 25.12
C THR A 148 21.54 17.43 24.21
N GLY A 149 20.35 17.85 24.66
CA GLY A 149 19.09 17.64 23.96
C GLY A 149 18.55 16.20 24.08
N MET A 150 19.08 15.40 25.01
CA MET A 150 18.78 13.97 25.12
C MET A 150 17.87 13.65 26.31
N TRP A 151 17.04 12.63 26.14
CA TRP A 151 16.27 11.99 27.20
C TRP A 151 17.10 10.84 27.77
N ASP A 152 17.81 11.09 28.87
CA ASP A 152 18.71 10.12 29.46
C ASP A 152 18.00 9.22 30.50
N GLY A 153 17.88 7.94 30.16
CA GLY A 153 17.27 6.95 31.02
C GLY A 153 18.21 6.43 32.10
N ARG A 154 19.54 6.50 31.91
CA ARG A 154 20.53 5.79 32.73
C ARG A 154 21.84 6.56 32.92
N ASP A 155 22.45 6.47 34.09
CA ASP A 155 23.79 7.05 34.30
C ASP A 155 24.90 6.31 33.52
N GLU A 156 26.13 6.80 33.64
CA GLU A 156 27.35 6.25 33.04
C GLU A 156 27.60 4.75 33.35
N ASP A 157 26.97 4.19 34.38
CA ASP A 157 27.04 2.78 34.79
C ASP A 157 25.78 1.98 34.38
N TYR A 158 24.92 2.55 33.53
CA TYR A 158 23.67 1.95 33.04
C TYR A 158 22.61 1.74 34.14
N VAL A 159 22.68 2.51 35.23
CA VAL A 159 21.69 2.53 36.32
C VAL A 159 20.60 3.56 36.00
N PRO A 160 19.30 3.24 36.12
CA PRO A 160 18.24 4.22 35.86
C PRO A 160 18.43 5.49 36.67
N SER A 161 18.73 6.61 36.00
CA SER A 161 19.06 7.89 36.64
C SER A 161 17.98 8.94 36.35
N GLY A 162 17.38 8.90 35.15
CA GLY A 162 16.29 9.78 34.72
C GLY A 162 14.91 9.10 34.62
N TYR A 163 14.85 7.77 34.48
CA TYR A 163 13.59 7.03 34.36
C TYR A 163 12.94 6.70 35.70
N VAL A 164 11.65 7.03 35.86
CA VAL A 164 10.86 6.71 37.05
C VAL A 164 9.55 6.03 36.66
N ARG A 165 9.28 4.86 37.25
CA ARG A 165 7.98 4.16 37.15
C ARG A 165 7.26 4.19 38.48
N TYR A 166 6.05 4.75 38.49
CA TYR A 166 5.18 4.74 39.67
C TYR A 166 4.32 3.47 39.68
N SER A 167 4.10 2.90 40.86
CA SER A 167 3.43 1.59 40.97
C SER A 167 2.55 1.40 42.19
N THR A 168 2.71 2.19 43.24
CA THR A 168 1.89 2.05 44.46
C THR A 168 0.74 3.05 44.43
N VAL A 169 -0.45 2.57 44.09
CA VAL A 169 -1.69 3.37 43.98
C VAL A 169 -2.42 3.42 45.33
N ALA A 170 -2.97 4.58 45.69
CA ALA A 170 -3.88 4.74 46.80
C ALA A 170 -4.95 5.80 46.50
N ALA A 171 -6.22 5.44 46.65
CA ALA A 171 -7.34 6.38 46.54
C ALA A 171 -7.33 7.39 47.70
N ILE A 172 -7.51 8.67 47.37
CA ILE A 172 -7.67 9.76 48.36
C ILE A 172 -9.05 10.42 48.31
N GLY A 173 -9.92 9.94 47.40
CA GLY A 173 -11.34 10.27 47.31
C GLY A 173 -11.66 11.32 46.24
N GLY A 174 -12.91 11.31 45.75
CA GLY A 174 -13.37 12.27 44.74
C GLY A 174 -12.72 12.09 43.36
N GLY A 175 -12.33 10.87 43.00
CA GLY A 175 -11.63 10.58 41.75
C GLY A 175 -10.12 10.74 41.83
N GLN A 176 -9.59 11.17 42.99
CA GLN A 176 -8.17 11.40 43.16
C GLN A 176 -7.43 10.18 43.71
N TYR A 177 -6.23 10.00 43.16
CA TYR A 177 -5.30 8.94 43.50
C TYR A 177 -3.91 9.51 43.72
N THR A 178 -3.20 8.95 44.70
CA THR A 178 -1.75 9.12 44.81
C THR A 178 -1.07 7.87 44.29
N ILE A 179 -0.12 8.03 43.37
CA ILE A 179 0.73 6.96 42.89
C ILE A 179 2.16 7.25 43.35
N THR A 180 2.77 6.29 44.04
CA THR A 180 4.09 6.47 44.65
C THR A 180 5.15 5.66 43.92
N ALA A 181 6.30 6.30 43.69
CA ALA A 181 7.55 5.69 43.26
C ALA A 181 8.60 5.76 44.39
N SER A 182 9.45 4.74 44.48
CA SER A 182 10.56 4.67 45.43
C SER A 182 11.87 4.45 44.70
N GLY A 183 12.99 4.89 45.29
CA GLY A 183 14.30 4.81 44.66
C GLY A 183 14.55 5.90 43.63
N VAL A 184 13.78 6.99 43.68
CA VAL A 184 13.95 8.15 42.79
C VAL A 184 15.26 8.87 43.13
N THR A 185 16.00 9.27 42.10
CA THR A 185 17.38 9.80 42.16
C THR A 185 17.45 11.32 41.97
N TYR A 186 16.38 11.96 41.51
CA TYR A 186 16.29 13.40 41.24
C TYR A 186 14.91 13.97 41.62
N ASP A 187 14.83 15.27 41.85
CA ASP A 187 13.59 15.97 42.21
C ASP A 187 12.85 16.42 40.94
N ILE A 188 11.93 15.58 40.46
CA ILE A 188 11.22 15.71 39.17
C ILE A 188 10.66 17.12 38.95
N GLU A 189 9.93 17.65 39.93
CA GLU A 189 9.21 18.92 39.81
C GLU A 189 10.12 20.18 39.83
N THR A 190 11.42 20.00 40.04
CA THR A 190 12.42 21.08 40.04
C THR A 190 13.55 20.87 39.02
N SER A 191 13.49 19.78 38.25
CA SER A 191 14.44 19.42 37.21
C SER A 191 13.85 19.68 35.82
N ASP A 192 14.68 19.54 34.79
CA ASP A 192 14.24 19.42 33.40
C ASP A 192 13.68 18.00 33.23
N ALA A 193 12.36 17.84 33.20
CA ALA A 193 11.72 16.52 33.23
C ALA A 193 10.27 16.57 32.73
N ILE A 194 9.70 15.41 32.43
CA ILE A 194 8.27 15.24 32.19
C ILE A 194 7.67 14.24 33.17
N ALA A 195 6.39 14.41 33.46
CA ALA A 195 5.54 13.40 34.08
C ALA A 195 4.44 13.02 33.09
N TYR A 196 4.19 11.72 32.93
CA TYR A 196 3.24 11.20 31.95
C TYR A 196 2.42 10.07 32.56
N ALA A 197 1.12 10.09 32.31
CA ALA A 197 0.18 9.06 32.73
C ALA A 197 -0.75 8.71 31.58
N TYR A 198 -1.11 7.44 31.45
CA TYR A 198 -2.16 7.00 30.55
C TYR A 198 -3.00 5.89 31.18
N ILE A 199 -4.28 5.90 30.82
CA ILE A 199 -5.27 4.92 31.21
C ILE A 199 -6.06 4.47 29.99
N ALA A 200 -6.48 3.20 29.97
CA ALA A 200 -7.36 2.67 28.94
C ALA A 200 -8.33 1.63 29.51
N GLN A 201 -9.52 1.56 28.93
CA GLN A 201 -10.56 0.59 29.30
C GLN A 201 -11.40 0.19 28.09
N GLY A 202 -11.88 -1.06 28.09
CA GLY A 202 -12.80 -1.54 27.07
C GLY A 202 -12.06 -1.89 25.77
N PRO A 203 -11.23 -2.96 25.78
CA PRO A 203 -10.56 -3.41 24.57
C PRO A 203 -11.60 -3.76 23.51
N LEU A 204 -11.35 -3.33 22.28
CA LEU A 204 -12.20 -3.59 21.13
C LEU A 204 -11.83 -4.94 20.51
N ASP A 205 -12.82 -5.66 19.99
CA ASP A 205 -12.62 -6.94 19.27
C ASP A 205 -12.52 -6.67 17.77
N VAL A 206 -11.53 -5.84 17.40
CA VAL A 206 -11.32 -5.33 16.04
C VAL A 206 -10.02 -5.81 15.41
N GLU A 207 -9.13 -6.42 16.20
CA GLU A 207 -7.90 -7.05 15.72
C GLU A 207 -8.01 -8.58 15.66
N ALA A 208 -7.21 -9.21 14.80
CA ALA A 208 -7.02 -10.65 14.85
C ALA A 208 -6.38 -11.07 16.20
N GLY A 209 -6.92 -12.12 16.82
CA GLY A 209 -6.55 -12.52 18.18
C GLY A 209 -5.06 -12.83 18.35
N GLY A 210 -4.46 -12.31 19.44
CA GLY A 210 -3.05 -12.56 19.80
C GLY A 210 -2.09 -11.40 19.50
N SER A 211 -2.57 -10.31 18.91
CA SER A 211 -1.77 -9.09 18.70
C SER A 211 -1.30 -8.46 20.01
N HIS A 212 -0.07 -7.94 20.01
CA HIS A 212 0.48 -7.08 21.07
C HIS A 212 -0.08 -5.64 21.07
N VAL A 213 -0.89 -5.30 20.06
CA VAL A 213 -1.55 -4.01 19.83
C VAL A 213 -3.04 -4.21 20.03
N HIS A 214 -3.67 -3.32 20.81
CA HIS A 214 -5.11 -3.35 21.08
C HIS A 214 -5.68 -1.94 21.08
N LEU A 215 -6.76 -1.73 20.33
CA LEU A 215 -7.61 -0.56 20.38
C LEU A 215 -8.54 -0.66 21.60
N TYR A 216 -8.89 0.50 22.15
CA TYR A 216 -9.74 0.61 23.33
C TYR A 216 -10.80 1.67 23.07
N ALA A 217 -12.03 1.41 23.53
CA ALA A 217 -13.12 2.36 23.44
C ALA A 217 -12.85 3.64 24.27
N ASP A 218 -12.15 3.48 25.40
CA ASP A 218 -11.80 4.60 26.25
C ASP A 218 -10.27 4.66 26.45
N VAL A 219 -9.62 5.72 25.94
CA VAL A 219 -8.20 6.04 26.17
C VAL A 219 -8.06 7.48 26.65
N ALA A 220 -7.31 7.69 27.73
CA ALA A 220 -6.99 9.02 28.21
C ALA A 220 -5.54 9.14 28.69
N SER A 221 -4.90 10.25 28.35
CA SER A 221 -3.53 10.58 28.71
C SER A 221 -3.44 11.93 29.40
N ALA A 222 -2.42 12.10 30.25
CA ALA A 222 -2.09 13.39 30.84
C ALA A 222 -0.58 13.55 30.98
N GLY A 223 -0.11 14.78 30.78
CA GLY A 223 1.29 15.11 30.91
C GLY A 223 1.55 16.46 31.56
N ILE A 224 2.73 16.59 32.16
CA ILE A 224 3.28 17.87 32.64
C ILE A 224 4.76 17.90 32.27
N SER A 225 5.20 18.99 31.65
CA SER A 225 6.60 19.35 31.45
C SER A 225 7.12 20.24 32.60
N TYR A 226 8.41 20.08 32.93
CA TYR A 226 9.13 20.90 33.89
C TYR A 226 10.45 21.38 33.29
N GLY A 227 10.85 22.61 33.64
CA GLY A 227 12.12 23.18 33.23
C GLY A 227 12.24 23.30 31.70
N ALA A 228 13.42 23.01 31.17
CA ALA A 228 13.70 23.07 29.74
C ALA A 228 13.05 21.94 28.92
N ALA A 229 12.47 20.91 29.57
CA ALA A 229 11.72 19.87 28.85
C ALA A 229 10.45 20.43 28.18
N ASP A 230 9.93 21.57 28.66
CA ASP A 230 8.82 22.31 28.03
C ASP A 230 9.19 22.93 26.68
N GLU A 231 10.49 23.11 26.44
CA GLU A 231 11.03 23.67 25.19
C GLU A 231 11.54 22.56 24.24
N TYR A 232 11.34 21.27 24.59
CA TYR A 232 11.74 20.17 23.71
C TYR A 232 10.94 20.23 22.40
N GLU A 233 11.68 20.17 21.29
CA GLU A 233 11.12 20.11 19.94
C GLU A 233 11.47 18.76 19.32
N SER A 234 10.46 17.94 19.04
CA SER A 234 10.66 16.69 18.29
C SER A 234 11.10 16.99 16.86
N VAL A 235 11.90 16.10 16.28
CA VAL A 235 12.32 16.18 14.87
C VAL A 235 11.25 15.70 13.88
N ALA A 236 10.20 15.03 14.35
CA ALA A 236 9.03 14.62 13.56
C ALA A 236 7.75 15.28 14.08
N VAL A 237 6.66 15.16 13.33
CA VAL A 237 5.32 15.68 13.68
C VAL A 237 4.32 14.53 13.84
N VAL A 238 3.45 14.60 14.86
CA VAL A 238 2.43 13.55 15.10
C VAL A 238 1.43 13.47 13.95
N SER A 239 1.06 14.61 13.37
CA SER A 239 0.20 14.69 12.19
C SER A 239 0.76 13.98 10.96
N GLY A 240 2.06 13.67 10.93
CA GLY A 240 2.66 12.82 9.89
C GLY A 240 2.32 11.34 10.06
N CYS A 241 2.22 10.87 11.31
CA CYS A 241 1.77 9.51 11.63
C CYS A 241 0.27 9.35 11.36
N GLU A 242 -0.53 10.38 11.67
CA GLU A 242 -1.99 10.39 11.52
C GLU A 242 -2.47 10.33 10.06
N LYS A 243 -1.55 10.53 9.10
CA LYS A 243 -1.84 10.29 7.68
C LYS A 243 -2.12 8.82 7.37
N CYS A 244 -1.48 7.89 8.09
CA CYS A 244 -1.63 6.45 7.85
C CYS A 244 -2.19 5.70 9.06
N HIS A 245 -2.01 6.24 10.26
CA HIS A 245 -2.51 5.70 11.51
C HIS A 245 -3.68 6.55 11.99
N GLY A 246 -4.60 5.98 12.78
CA GLY A 246 -5.78 6.71 13.25
C GLY A 246 -5.43 7.99 14.01
N GLU A 247 -6.30 9.00 13.91
CA GLU A 247 -6.24 10.23 14.69
C GLU A 247 -7.18 10.09 15.90
N PRO A 248 -6.75 10.33 17.15
CA PRO A 248 -5.39 10.69 17.56
C PRO A 248 -4.41 9.52 17.47
N TYR A 249 -3.17 9.78 17.02
CA TYR A 249 -2.18 8.70 16.91
C TYR A 249 -1.77 8.11 18.26
N GLY A 250 -2.05 6.81 18.43
CA GLY A 250 -1.66 6.00 19.58
C GLY A 250 -0.84 4.76 19.21
N LYS A 251 0.45 4.73 19.56
CA LYS A 251 1.24 3.49 19.41
C LYS A 251 0.70 2.41 20.35
N HIS A 252 0.70 1.16 19.87
CA HIS A 252 0.05 0.02 20.53
C HIS A 252 -1.47 0.16 20.71
N GLY A 253 -2.09 1.16 20.09
CA GLY A 253 -3.52 1.46 20.16
C GLY A 253 -3.93 2.40 21.30
N TYR A 254 -3.06 2.65 22.28
CA TYR A 254 -3.45 3.42 23.49
C TYR A 254 -2.34 4.30 24.09
N ARG A 255 -1.17 4.42 23.45
CA ARG A 255 -0.11 5.34 23.91
C ARG A 255 -0.02 6.53 22.97
N GLN A 256 -0.73 7.60 23.34
CA GLN A 256 -0.83 8.81 22.51
C GLN A 256 0.52 9.52 22.38
N ALA A 257 0.87 9.89 21.15
CA ALA A 257 2.09 10.64 20.86
C ALA A 257 1.92 12.15 21.12
N GLU A 258 0.72 12.67 20.94
CA GLU A 258 0.31 14.01 21.37
C GLU A 258 -0.45 13.92 22.69
N VAL A 259 0.00 14.66 23.70
CA VAL A 259 -0.57 14.64 25.04
C VAL A 259 -0.60 16.07 25.56
N GLU A 260 -1.77 16.54 26.02
CA GLU A 260 -1.90 17.89 26.58
C GLU A 260 -0.86 18.13 27.69
N GLY A 261 -0.14 19.24 27.58
CA GLY A 261 0.93 19.63 28.52
C GLY A 261 2.30 19.06 28.18
N LEU A 262 2.45 18.34 27.06
CA LEU A 262 3.72 17.86 26.52
C LEU A 262 3.85 18.24 25.03
N SER A 263 5.08 18.40 24.56
CA SER A 263 5.41 18.48 23.14
C SER A 263 5.31 17.13 22.43
N ASP A 264 5.12 17.12 21.11
CA ASP A 264 5.08 15.92 20.26
C ASP A 264 6.11 14.85 20.64
N PHE A 265 5.66 13.60 20.74
CA PHE A 265 6.45 12.41 21.05
C PHE A 265 7.21 12.45 22.40
N ALA A 266 7.11 13.50 23.21
CA ALA A 266 7.75 13.52 24.52
C ALA A 266 7.16 12.42 25.43
N SER A 267 5.87 12.13 25.31
CA SER A 267 5.23 10.99 25.98
C SER A 267 5.89 9.66 25.62
N CYS A 268 6.31 9.47 24.36
CA CYS A 268 6.96 8.25 23.88
C CYS A 268 8.37 8.07 24.47
N LYS A 269 9.06 9.18 24.80
CA LYS A 269 10.42 9.17 25.37
C LYS A 269 10.51 8.51 26.74
N VAL A 270 9.40 8.35 27.48
CA VAL A 270 9.42 7.58 28.74
C VAL A 270 9.73 6.09 28.53
N CYS A 271 9.54 5.59 27.30
CA CYS A 271 9.87 4.22 26.91
C CYS A 271 10.99 4.16 25.85
N HIS A 272 11.08 5.18 24.98
CA HIS A 272 12.05 5.30 23.88
C HIS A 272 13.06 6.42 24.15
N TYR A 273 13.75 6.31 25.29
CA TYR A 273 14.78 7.25 25.70
C TYR A 273 16.10 7.00 24.94
N ASP A 274 16.95 8.02 24.82
CA ASP A 274 17.94 8.09 23.74
C ASP A 274 19.18 7.18 23.95
N ASP A 275 19.41 6.70 25.17
CA ASP A 275 20.46 5.72 25.51
C ASP A 275 19.93 4.27 25.62
N ARG A 276 18.66 4.03 25.26
CA ARG A 276 18.07 2.68 25.31
C ARG A 276 18.56 1.84 24.14
N LYS A 277 19.16 0.67 24.42
CA LYS A 277 19.39 -0.34 23.37
C LYS A 277 18.08 -0.93 22.81
N GLY A 278 18.05 -1.06 21.49
CA GLY A 278 17.04 -1.79 20.72
C GLY A 278 16.88 -3.24 21.15
N GLY A 279 15.68 -3.77 20.98
CA GLY A 279 15.34 -5.17 21.28
C GLY A 279 14.88 -5.98 20.08
N HIS A 280 14.81 -5.37 18.89
CA HIS A 280 14.38 -5.99 17.64
C HIS A 280 15.49 -5.93 16.60
N GLN A 281 16.63 -6.54 16.94
CA GLN A 281 17.80 -6.59 16.06
C GLN A 281 17.54 -7.44 14.80
N ASP A 282 16.61 -8.37 14.87
CA ASP A 282 16.14 -9.24 13.79
C ASP A 282 15.56 -8.45 12.60
N TRP A 283 14.93 -7.30 12.82
CA TRP A 283 14.46 -6.42 11.73
C TRP A 283 15.58 -5.96 10.82
N LEU A 284 16.77 -5.68 11.36
CA LEU A 284 17.94 -5.33 10.56
C LEU A 284 18.50 -6.54 9.80
N VAL A 285 18.23 -7.77 10.27
CA VAL A 285 18.64 -9.00 9.60
C VAL A 285 17.82 -9.23 8.33
N ILE A 286 16.52 -8.90 8.34
CA ILE A 286 15.58 -9.11 7.23
C ILE A 286 16.20 -8.75 5.87
N PRO A 287 16.67 -7.51 5.64
CA PRO A 287 17.27 -7.19 4.35
C PRO A 287 18.76 -7.53 4.27
N ASN A 288 19.50 -7.63 5.38
CA ASN A 288 20.95 -7.88 5.34
C ASN A 288 21.31 -9.35 5.05
N ASP A 289 20.58 -10.29 5.65
CA ASP A 289 20.76 -11.73 5.51
C ASP A 289 19.39 -12.43 5.67
N PRO A 290 18.56 -12.43 4.60
CA PRO A 290 17.23 -13.03 4.63
C PRO A 290 17.25 -14.50 5.04
N VAL A 291 18.30 -15.26 4.67
CA VAL A 291 18.45 -16.67 5.06
C VAL A 291 18.60 -16.79 6.57
N ARG A 292 19.48 -15.99 7.17
CA ARG A 292 19.65 -15.96 8.63
C ARG A 292 18.37 -15.54 9.35
N TYR A 293 17.58 -14.62 8.78
CA TYR A 293 16.29 -14.25 9.35
C TYR A 293 15.32 -15.44 9.47
N THR A 294 15.31 -16.36 8.50
CA THR A 294 14.45 -17.57 8.58
C THR A 294 14.78 -18.44 9.80
N GLU A 295 16.06 -18.52 10.19
CA GLU A 295 16.50 -19.27 11.36
C GLU A 295 16.03 -18.57 12.65
N LEU A 296 16.16 -17.25 12.72
CA LEU A 296 15.70 -16.43 13.84
C LEU A 296 14.18 -16.50 14.01
N HIS A 297 13.44 -16.40 12.91
CA HIS A 297 11.97 -16.53 12.89
C HIS A 297 11.52 -17.93 13.34
N ALA A 298 12.30 -18.98 13.02
CA ALA A 298 12.09 -20.33 13.53
C ALA A 298 12.46 -20.52 15.02
N GLY A 299 12.99 -19.48 15.67
CA GLY A 299 13.29 -19.45 17.11
C GLY A 299 14.77 -19.62 17.49
N ASP A 300 15.70 -19.49 16.54
CA ASP A 300 17.12 -19.40 16.88
C ASP A 300 17.47 -18.04 17.52
N ASP A 301 18.55 -18.04 18.31
CA ASP A 301 19.10 -16.83 18.92
C ASP A 301 20.18 -16.20 18.03
N LEU A 302 20.33 -14.88 18.13
CA LEU A 302 21.50 -14.16 17.61
C LEU A 302 22.78 -14.62 18.33
N THR A 303 23.89 -14.68 17.60
CA THR A 303 25.22 -14.84 18.18
C THR A 303 25.72 -13.54 18.80
N GLU A 304 26.71 -13.61 19.69
CA GLU A 304 27.32 -12.39 20.29
C GLU A 304 27.88 -11.42 19.23
N GLU A 305 28.38 -11.93 18.10
CA GLU A 305 28.89 -11.10 17.00
C GLU A 305 27.74 -10.39 16.26
N GLU A 306 26.64 -11.09 16.01
CA GLU A 306 25.43 -10.53 15.39
C GLU A 306 24.73 -9.52 16.30
N GLU A 307 24.64 -9.80 17.61
CA GLU A 307 24.09 -8.84 18.59
C GLU A 307 24.85 -7.51 18.58
N ILE A 308 26.18 -7.55 18.36
CA ILE A 308 27.00 -6.35 18.21
C ILE A 308 26.73 -5.68 16.87
N GLN A 309 26.72 -6.47 15.78
CA GLN A 309 26.53 -5.96 14.42
C GLN A 309 25.19 -5.26 14.23
N TYR A 310 24.11 -5.84 14.76
CA TYR A 310 22.73 -5.35 14.61
C TYR A 310 22.25 -4.54 15.83
N SER A 311 23.18 -4.12 16.70
CA SER A 311 22.83 -3.22 17.80
C SER A 311 22.46 -1.82 17.29
N TYR A 312 21.41 -1.25 17.86
CA TYR A 312 20.96 0.12 17.61
C TYR A 312 20.34 0.71 18.89
N MET A 313 20.07 2.02 18.89
CA MET A 313 19.35 2.69 19.98
C MET A 313 17.86 2.77 19.68
N ALA A 314 17.00 2.32 20.60
CA ALA A 314 15.53 2.39 20.54
C ALA A 314 14.99 3.81 20.76
N THR A 315 15.56 4.79 20.07
CA THR A 315 14.96 6.11 19.96
C THR A 315 13.69 6.00 19.16
N VAL A 316 12.74 6.92 19.38
CA VAL A 316 11.47 6.95 18.62
C VAL A 316 11.73 6.92 17.11
N MET A 317 12.67 7.73 16.62
CA MET A 317 12.94 7.83 15.17
C MET A 317 13.66 6.60 14.63
N GLN A 318 14.60 6.03 15.38
CA GLN A 318 15.33 4.84 14.93
C GLN A 318 14.39 3.63 14.82
N ASP A 319 13.54 3.39 15.83
CA ASP A 319 12.53 2.32 15.78
C ASP A 319 11.57 2.55 14.60
N THR A 320 11.12 3.79 14.38
CA THR A 320 10.23 4.12 13.26
C THR A 320 10.92 3.88 11.91
N HIS A 321 12.15 4.35 11.71
CA HIS A 321 12.88 4.13 10.46
C HIS A 321 13.06 2.63 10.18
N ILE A 322 13.52 1.85 11.17
CA ILE A 322 13.79 0.42 10.99
C ILE A 322 12.51 -0.33 10.63
N THR A 323 11.43 -0.06 11.36
CA THR A 323 10.14 -0.73 11.10
C THR A 323 9.57 -0.41 9.71
N HIS A 324 9.67 0.83 9.24
CA HIS A 324 9.12 1.22 7.94
C HIS A 324 10.06 0.90 6.76
N ALA A 325 11.36 0.81 6.99
CA ALA A 325 12.32 0.46 5.96
C ALA A 325 12.54 -1.04 5.79
N MET A 326 12.33 -1.84 6.85
CA MET A 326 12.84 -3.21 6.91
C MET A 326 11.81 -4.26 7.35
N GLU A 327 10.82 -3.90 8.18
CA GLU A 327 9.83 -4.85 8.71
C GLU A 327 8.53 -4.82 7.91
N PHE A 328 7.97 -3.61 7.73
CA PHE A 328 6.62 -3.44 7.19
C PHE A 328 6.61 -3.03 5.71
N PRO A 329 5.55 -3.40 4.97
CA PRO A 329 5.32 -2.89 3.62
C PRO A 329 4.85 -1.43 3.70
N TYR A 330 5.80 -0.50 3.80
CA TYR A 330 5.52 0.93 3.80
C TYR A 330 4.97 1.37 2.43
N PRO A 331 3.81 2.06 2.36
CA PRO A 331 3.13 2.35 1.08
C PRO A 331 3.81 3.43 0.23
N GLN A 332 4.85 4.09 0.75
CA GLN A 332 5.59 5.15 0.07
C GLN A 332 7.08 4.80 -0.05
N SER A 333 7.81 5.63 -0.79
CA SER A 333 9.27 5.59 -0.78
C SER A 333 9.83 6.07 0.56
N MET A 334 10.79 5.33 1.14
CA MET A 334 11.53 5.78 2.33
C MET A 334 12.34 7.07 2.10
N SER A 335 12.52 7.49 0.85
CA SER A 335 13.13 8.78 0.51
C SER A 335 12.20 9.98 0.74
N ASN A 336 10.90 9.74 0.93
CA ASN A 336 9.90 10.79 1.16
C ASN A 336 9.83 11.21 2.64
N CYS A 337 10.93 11.75 3.17
CA CYS A 337 11.06 12.11 4.58
C CYS A 337 9.99 13.11 5.05
N VAL A 338 9.52 13.99 4.15
CA VAL A 338 8.54 15.04 4.47
C VAL A 338 7.24 14.50 5.06
N THR A 339 6.86 13.24 4.77
CA THR A 339 5.67 12.61 5.33
C THR A 339 5.65 12.69 6.86
N CYS A 340 6.78 12.39 7.50
CA CYS A 340 6.94 12.41 8.96
C CYS A 340 7.66 13.66 9.48
N HIS A 341 8.44 14.34 8.62
CA HIS A 341 9.28 15.48 8.96
C HIS A 341 8.79 16.80 8.34
N GLU A 342 7.47 16.95 8.18
CA GLU A 342 6.87 18.14 7.59
C GLU A 342 7.28 19.41 8.34
N GLY A 343 7.84 20.39 7.61
CA GLY A 343 8.39 21.62 8.19
C GLY A 343 9.69 21.46 8.98
N LYS A 344 10.26 20.24 9.04
CA LYS A 344 11.43 19.89 9.87
C LYS A 344 12.62 19.35 9.08
N LEU A 345 12.57 19.32 7.74
CA LEU A 345 13.67 18.84 6.89
C LEU A 345 15.00 19.59 7.13
N ASP A 346 14.95 20.91 7.34
CA ASP A 346 16.13 21.72 7.66
C ASP A 346 16.78 21.35 9.01
N MET A 347 16.04 20.70 9.91
CA MET A 347 16.59 20.21 11.18
C MET A 347 17.28 18.87 11.03
N ILE A 348 16.74 17.97 10.21
CA ILE A 348 17.19 16.57 10.13
C ILE A 348 18.21 16.31 9.01
N LEU A 349 18.25 17.12 7.96
CA LEU A 349 19.19 16.97 6.83
C LEU A 349 20.50 17.75 7.03
N THR A 350 20.93 17.92 8.28
CA THR A 350 22.16 18.64 8.63
C THR A 350 23.36 17.69 8.72
N ASP A 351 24.57 18.25 8.64
CA ASP A 351 25.83 17.49 8.78
C ASP A 351 25.95 16.78 10.14
N ASP A 352 25.23 17.24 11.17
CA ASP A 352 25.22 16.64 12.51
C ASP A 352 24.51 15.26 12.53
N TYR A 353 23.54 15.05 11.63
CA TYR A 353 22.82 13.79 11.48
C TYR A 353 23.38 12.91 10.37
N PHE A 354 24.42 13.35 9.66
CA PHE A 354 25.07 12.55 8.64
C PHE A 354 26.03 11.53 9.24
N THR A 355 25.47 10.52 9.91
CA THR A 355 26.19 9.49 10.67
C THR A 355 25.85 8.10 10.17
N ILE A 356 26.77 7.14 10.38
CA ILE A 356 26.51 5.74 10.01
C ILE A 356 25.33 5.12 10.76
N GLU A 357 25.04 5.58 11.98
CA GLU A 357 23.89 5.14 12.78
C GLU A 357 22.58 5.51 12.08
N THR A 358 22.47 6.77 11.62
CA THR A 358 21.34 7.26 10.82
C THR A 358 21.24 6.52 9.49
N CYS A 359 22.35 6.27 8.79
CA CYS A 359 22.31 5.51 7.54
C CYS A 359 21.78 4.08 7.75
N LYS A 360 22.25 3.39 8.79
CA LYS A 360 21.84 2.02 9.15
C LYS A 360 20.39 1.94 9.62
N SER A 361 19.72 3.06 9.94
CA SER A 361 18.30 3.07 10.29
C SER A 361 17.38 2.88 9.09
N CYS A 362 17.85 3.21 7.88
CA CYS A 362 17.05 3.15 6.65
C CYS A 362 17.65 2.20 5.60
N HIS A 363 18.97 1.98 5.62
CA HIS A 363 19.65 1.14 4.65
C HIS A 363 20.18 -0.13 5.30
N ALA A 364 19.96 -1.26 4.63
CA ALA A 364 20.74 -2.47 4.87
C ALA A 364 22.24 -2.15 4.69
N VAL A 365 23.11 -2.82 5.44
CA VAL A 365 24.56 -2.63 5.32
C VAL A 365 25.07 -3.35 4.06
N THR A 366 24.71 -4.62 3.90
CA THR A 366 25.16 -5.46 2.77
C THR A 366 24.05 -5.75 1.78
N GLY A 367 22.87 -6.12 2.28
CA GLY A 367 21.80 -6.64 1.42
C GLY A 367 22.10 -8.04 0.86
N SER A 368 21.15 -8.58 0.09
CA SER A 368 21.26 -9.83 -0.67
C SER A 368 20.93 -9.59 -2.14
N GLU A 369 21.84 -9.97 -3.04
CA GLU A 369 21.57 -9.98 -4.49
C GLU A 369 20.57 -11.09 -4.87
N GLU A 370 20.54 -12.20 -4.13
CA GLU A 370 19.68 -13.35 -4.40
C GLU A 370 18.21 -13.06 -4.09
N TYR A 371 17.95 -12.17 -3.14
CA TYR A 371 16.61 -11.87 -2.63
C TYR A 371 16.24 -10.39 -2.78
N ASP A 372 16.90 -9.69 -3.71
CA ASP A 372 16.62 -8.31 -4.13
C ASP A 372 16.64 -7.24 -3.01
N THR A 373 17.52 -7.41 -2.01
CA THR A 373 17.71 -6.43 -0.93
C THR A 373 19.05 -5.68 -1.02
N ALA A 374 19.85 -5.94 -2.07
CA ALA A 374 21.17 -5.33 -2.26
C ALA A 374 21.14 -3.95 -2.92
N GLU A 375 20.14 -3.62 -3.74
CA GLU A 375 20.14 -2.40 -4.57
C GLU A 375 20.36 -1.13 -3.74
N TYR A 376 19.65 -1.00 -2.63
CA TYR A 376 19.71 0.17 -1.73
C TYR A 376 20.58 -0.05 -0.50
N ALA A 377 21.32 -1.15 -0.42
CA ALA A 377 22.23 -1.40 0.69
C ALA A 377 23.45 -0.46 0.62
N LEU A 378 23.99 -0.09 1.79
CA LEU A 378 25.16 0.79 1.90
C LEU A 378 26.37 0.27 1.13
N ALA A 379 26.59 -1.05 1.12
CA ALA A 379 27.66 -1.68 0.34
C ALA A 379 27.53 -1.45 -1.17
N THR A 380 26.33 -1.19 -1.67
CA THR A 380 26.03 -0.95 -3.09
C THR A 380 26.01 0.53 -3.43
N VAL A 381 25.33 1.35 -2.61
CA VAL A 381 25.12 2.77 -2.92
C VAL A 381 26.32 3.66 -2.55
N LEU A 382 27.18 3.21 -1.62
CA LEU A 382 28.36 3.97 -1.26
C LEU A 382 29.44 3.86 -2.34
N PRO A 383 30.04 4.98 -2.80
CA PRO A 383 31.11 4.93 -3.78
C PRO A 383 32.35 4.19 -3.24
N ALA A 384 33.12 3.54 -4.13
CA ALA A 384 34.32 2.76 -3.81
C ALA A 384 35.43 3.48 -3.01
N VAL A 385 35.35 4.81 -2.87
CA VAL A 385 36.22 5.57 -1.95
C VAL A 385 35.97 5.18 -0.49
N HIS A 386 34.78 4.69 -0.16
CA HIS A 386 34.38 4.27 1.18
C HIS A 386 34.88 2.86 1.55
N ASP A 387 35.21 1.99 0.60
CA ASP A 387 35.64 0.59 0.84
C ASP A 387 36.86 0.47 1.77
N GLY A 388 37.71 1.51 1.79
CA GLY A 388 38.91 1.56 2.62
C GLY A 388 38.70 2.23 3.98
N MET A 389 37.50 2.69 4.29
CA MET A 389 37.17 3.45 5.50
C MET A 389 36.44 2.58 6.52
N ASN A 390 36.72 2.80 7.80
CA ASN A 390 35.89 2.24 8.86
C ASN A 390 34.74 3.23 9.13
N LEU A 391 33.56 2.92 8.59
CA LEU A 391 32.38 3.78 8.68
C LEU A 391 31.89 3.99 10.12
N ASP A 392 32.18 3.05 11.04
CA ASP A 392 31.81 3.16 12.46
C ASP A 392 32.67 4.16 13.24
N THR A 393 33.78 4.63 12.66
CA THR A 393 34.72 5.52 13.35
C THR A 393 35.13 6.75 12.54
N VAL A 394 34.82 6.78 11.25
CA VAL A 394 35.12 7.91 10.39
C VAL A 394 34.19 9.08 10.71
N ASN A 395 34.73 10.29 10.74
CA ASN A 395 33.90 11.49 10.84
C ASN A 395 33.43 11.89 9.43
N CYS A 396 32.18 11.59 9.10
CA CYS A 396 31.56 11.86 7.81
C CYS A 396 31.66 13.34 7.42
N ALA A 397 31.38 14.25 8.37
CA ALA A 397 31.41 15.70 8.17
C ALA A 397 32.80 16.26 7.82
N SER A 398 33.87 15.48 8.01
CA SER A 398 35.21 15.88 7.53
C SER A 398 35.33 15.93 6.00
N CYS A 399 34.45 15.20 5.30
CA CYS A 399 34.36 15.15 3.84
C CYS A 399 33.01 15.67 3.33
N HIS A 400 31.91 15.26 3.97
CA HIS A 400 30.53 15.63 3.63
C HIS A 400 30.08 16.83 4.46
N SER A 401 30.70 17.97 4.17
CA SER A 401 30.34 19.27 4.69
C SER A 401 30.67 20.33 3.64
N ALA A 402 30.14 21.53 3.80
CA ALA A 402 30.49 22.67 2.95
C ALA A 402 32.01 22.92 2.86
N ALA A 403 32.77 22.51 3.89
CA ALA A 403 34.24 22.62 3.91
C ALA A 403 34.96 21.38 3.35
N GLY A 404 34.33 20.20 3.43
CA GLY A 404 34.90 18.92 3.01
C GLY A 404 34.89 18.69 1.49
N GLY A 405 34.05 19.43 0.76
CA GLY A 405 34.07 19.49 -0.71
C GLY A 405 33.35 18.33 -1.41
N PHE A 406 32.65 17.48 -0.66
CA PHE A 406 31.69 16.49 -1.17
C PHE A 406 30.26 16.91 -0.80
N PRO A 407 29.24 16.36 -1.48
CA PRO A 407 27.85 16.71 -1.21
C PRO A 407 27.47 16.54 0.26
N VAL A 408 26.76 17.52 0.81
CA VAL A 408 26.19 17.44 2.16
C VAL A 408 24.94 16.56 2.18
N PHE A 409 24.44 16.21 3.37
CA PHE A 409 23.29 15.30 3.48
C PHE A 409 22.08 15.78 2.68
N SER A 410 21.73 17.07 2.78
CA SER A 410 20.63 17.69 2.03
C SER A 410 20.82 17.74 0.50
N GLU A 411 22.05 17.58 0.01
CA GLU A 411 22.33 17.46 -1.44
C GLU A 411 22.23 16.02 -1.94
N ILE A 412 22.33 15.04 -1.04
CA ILE A 412 22.16 13.60 -1.34
C ILE A 412 20.68 13.23 -1.23
N HIS A 413 20.02 13.68 -0.17
CA HIS A 413 18.60 13.49 0.10
C HIS A 413 17.94 14.85 0.26
N SER A 414 16.96 15.19 -0.58
CA SER A 414 16.17 16.42 -0.45
C SER A 414 15.10 16.32 0.64
N GLY A 415 14.77 15.11 1.09
CA GLY A 415 13.62 14.83 1.94
C GLY A 415 12.31 14.62 1.17
N TYR A 416 12.38 14.59 -0.16
CA TYR A 416 11.24 14.43 -1.06
C TYR A 416 11.52 13.34 -2.09
N ASP A 417 10.53 12.50 -2.38
CA ASP A 417 10.59 11.56 -3.51
C ASP A 417 10.62 12.34 -4.84
N LYS A 418 11.62 12.05 -5.68
CA LYS A 418 11.84 12.74 -6.96
C LYS A 418 10.77 12.44 -8.01
N GLN A 419 10.05 11.33 -7.89
CA GLN A 419 8.92 11.03 -8.76
C GLN A 419 7.69 11.87 -8.39
N VAL A 420 7.56 12.27 -7.12
CA VAL A 420 6.36 12.98 -6.62
C VAL A 420 6.59 14.49 -6.55
N TYR A 421 7.78 14.93 -6.15
CA TYR A 421 8.08 16.33 -5.87
C TYR A 421 9.31 16.85 -6.61
N THR A 422 9.30 18.15 -6.86
CA THR A 422 10.52 18.93 -7.10
C THR A 422 11.40 18.99 -5.84
N ALA A 423 12.69 19.31 -6.01
CA ALA A 423 13.62 19.48 -4.89
C ALA A 423 13.21 20.56 -3.88
N ASP A 424 12.37 21.53 -4.28
CA ASP A 424 11.83 22.59 -3.42
C ASP A 424 10.49 22.22 -2.76
N GLY A 425 10.05 20.97 -2.89
CA GLY A 425 8.86 20.43 -2.21
C GLY A 425 7.52 20.70 -2.91
N VAL A 426 7.52 21.07 -4.20
CA VAL A 426 6.28 21.20 -5.00
C VAL A 426 5.92 19.86 -5.63
N LYS A 427 4.70 19.35 -5.38
CA LYS A 427 4.17 18.13 -6.03
C LYS A 427 3.96 18.35 -7.53
N TYR A 428 4.38 17.41 -8.37
CA TYR A 428 4.16 17.48 -9.81
C TYR A 428 2.68 17.41 -10.18
N ALA A 429 1.92 16.56 -9.49
CA ALA A 429 0.48 16.41 -9.66
C ALA A 429 -0.34 17.69 -9.45
N ASP A 430 0.14 18.61 -8.59
CA ASP A 430 -0.48 19.92 -8.36
C ASP A 430 -0.05 20.96 -9.39
N ALA A 431 1.16 20.78 -9.93
CA ALA A 431 1.83 21.79 -10.75
C ALA A 431 1.63 21.59 -12.26
N VAL A 432 1.43 20.33 -12.69
CA VAL A 432 1.19 19.91 -14.08
C VAL A 432 -0.25 19.38 -14.19
N VAL A 433 -1.08 20.09 -14.93
CA VAL A 433 -2.54 19.81 -15.00
C VAL A 433 -2.94 19.51 -16.43
N ILE A 434 -3.48 18.31 -16.65
CA ILE A 434 -4.14 17.90 -17.90
C ILE A 434 -5.63 18.20 -17.81
N THR A 435 -6.21 18.77 -18.86
CA THR A 435 -7.64 19.10 -18.94
C THR A 435 -8.27 18.57 -20.21
N ILE A 436 -9.40 17.87 -20.08
CA ILE A 436 -10.28 17.55 -21.22
C ILE A 436 -11.11 18.80 -21.54
N ASP A 437 -10.82 19.41 -22.68
CA ASP A 437 -11.39 20.69 -23.12
C ASP A 437 -12.73 20.52 -23.83
N GLU A 438 -12.81 19.55 -24.73
CA GLU A 438 -13.99 19.28 -25.55
C GLU A 438 -14.05 17.80 -25.94
N THR A 439 -15.24 17.22 -25.89
CA THR A 439 -15.54 15.91 -26.48
C THR A 439 -16.73 16.05 -27.42
N SER A 440 -16.68 15.38 -28.56
CA SER A 440 -17.82 15.25 -29.46
C SER A 440 -17.87 13.85 -30.06
N VAL A 441 -19.06 13.37 -30.40
CA VAL A 441 -19.24 12.04 -30.99
C VAL A 441 -20.04 12.18 -32.28
N SER A 442 -19.54 11.59 -33.37
CA SER A 442 -20.22 11.53 -34.67
C SER A 442 -19.88 10.22 -35.36
N ASP A 443 -20.89 9.53 -35.89
CA ASP A 443 -20.73 8.26 -36.61
C ASP A 443 -19.88 7.23 -35.81
N ASP A 444 -20.19 7.06 -34.52
CA ASP A 444 -19.48 6.21 -33.54
C ASP A 444 -18.00 6.56 -33.30
N VAL A 445 -17.53 7.71 -33.81
CA VAL A 445 -16.18 8.21 -33.56
C VAL A 445 -16.21 9.32 -32.51
N VAL A 446 -15.48 9.12 -31.43
CA VAL A 446 -15.25 10.11 -30.38
C VAL A 446 -14.07 10.99 -30.79
N THR A 447 -14.26 12.31 -30.83
CA THR A 447 -13.18 13.28 -30.92
C THR A 447 -12.94 13.89 -29.55
N VAL A 448 -11.71 13.83 -29.06
CA VAL A 448 -11.30 14.37 -27.76
C VAL A 448 -10.25 15.44 -27.99
N LYS A 449 -10.50 16.64 -27.45
CA LYS A 449 -9.53 17.73 -27.36
C LYS A 449 -9.14 17.93 -25.92
N PHE A 450 -7.86 18.02 -25.68
CA PHE A 450 -7.31 18.20 -24.36
C PHE A 450 -6.01 19.00 -24.41
N SER A 451 -5.66 19.60 -23.29
CA SER A 451 -4.46 20.40 -23.14
C SER A 451 -3.83 20.21 -21.78
N ALA A 452 -2.55 20.55 -21.67
CA ALA A 452 -1.81 20.52 -20.42
C ALA A 452 -1.21 21.89 -20.11
N THR A 453 -1.11 22.19 -18.82
CA THR A 453 -0.45 23.40 -18.33
C THR A 453 0.51 23.05 -17.21
N SER A 454 1.60 23.82 -17.08
CA SER A 454 2.53 23.68 -15.97
C SER A 454 2.83 25.04 -15.33
N SER A 455 2.87 25.07 -14.00
CA SER A 455 3.38 26.20 -13.24
C SER A 455 4.91 26.17 -13.05
N LEU A 456 5.56 25.06 -13.41
CA LEU A 456 7.00 24.84 -13.29
C LEU A 456 7.72 25.25 -14.57
N ALA A 457 8.65 26.19 -14.48
CA ALA A 457 9.40 26.68 -15.64
C ALA A 457 10.36 25.63 -16.25
N ALA A 458 10.68 24.57 -15.50
CA ALA A 458 11.54 23.48 -15.94
C ALA A 458 10.78 22.38 -16.72
N ILE A 459 9.46 22.39 -16.71
CA ILE A 459 8.62 21.41 -17.37
C ILE A 459 8.06 22.01 -18.66
N ASP A 460 8.33 21.36 -19.80
CA ASP A 460 7.64 21.62 -21.04
C ASP A 460 6.48 20.63 -21.18
N VAL A 461 5.25 21.13 -21.21
CA VAL A 461 4.05 20.29 -21.35
C VAL A 461 3.96 19.61 -22.72
N ALA A 462 4.76 20.05 -23.70
CA ALA A 462 4.86 19.39 -24.99
C ALA A 462 5.61 18.04 -24.92
N ASP A 463 6.36 17.79 -23.84
CA ASP A 463 7.09 16.52 -23.61
C ASP A 463 6.20 15.44 -22.98
N ILE A 464 4.94 15.75 -22.64
CA ILE A 464 3.98 14.75 -22.17
C ILE A 464 3.64 13.80 -23.33
N GLU A 465 3.69 12.50 -23.05
CA GLU A 465 3.21 11.43 -23.94
C GLU A 465 1.83 10.95 -23.45
N PRO A 466 0.72 11.46 -24.01
CA PRO A 466 -0.60 11.14 -23.50
C PRO A 466 -1.16 9.84 -24.05
N THR A 467 -1.97 9.17 -23.23
CA THR A 467 -2.82 8.05 -23.62
C THR A 467 -4.28 8.41 -23.39
N VAL A 468 -5.12 8.26 -24.42
CA VAL A 468 -6.56 8.53 -24.35
C VAL A 468 -7.33 7.22 -24.24
N MET A 469 -8.24 7.15 -23.28
CA MET A 469 -9.09 5.98 -23.04
C MET A 469 -10.57 6.34 -23.13
N VAL A 470 -11.36 5.45 -23.74
CA VAL A 470 -12.82 5.59 -23.82
C VAL A 470 -13.50 4.34 -23.26
N GLY A 471 -14.08 4.43 -22.07
CA GLY A 471 -14.87 3.35 -21.47
C GLY A 471 -16.34 3.49 -21.77
N MET A 472 -17.02 2.40 -22.14
CA MET A 472 -18.46 2.40 -22.44
C MET A 472 -19.24 1.83 -21.26
N TYR A 473 -20.06 2.66 -20.60
CA TYR A 473 -20.90 2.22 -19.49
C TYR A 473 -22.06 1.36 -19.99
N GLY A 474 -22.35 0.26 -19.28
CA GLY A 474 -23.43 -0.66 -19.63
C GLY A 474 -24.69 -0.45 -18.81
N TRP A 475 -25.85 -0.40 -19.46
CA TRP A 475 -27.20 -0.36 -18.87
C TRP A 475 -27.40 0.70 -17.79
N ASP A 476 -26.77 1.85 -17.97
CA ASP A 476 -26.81 2.93 -16.98
C ASP A 476 -26.35 2.48 -15.57
N THR A 477 -25.41 1.55 -15.51
CA THR A 477 -24.65 1.20 -14.31
C THR A 477 -23.32 1.94 -14.27
N LYS A 478 -22.69 1.99 -13.08
CA LYS A 478 -21.34 2.54 -12.95
C LYS A 478 -20.27 1.72 -13.67
N ASP A 479 -20.56 0.51 -14.15
CA ASP A 479 -19.56 -0.44 -14.64
C ASP A 479 -19.45 -0.44 -16.18
N TYR A 480 -18.25 -0.72 -16.69
CA TYR A 480 -17.98 -0.72 -18.13
C TYR A 480 -18.38 -2.06 -18.77
N ILE A 481 -19.27 -2.00 -19.77
CA ILE A 481 -19.54 -3.16 -20.62
C ILE A 481 -18.42 -3.36 -21.65
N ILE A 482 -17.79 -2.27 -22.10
CA ILE A 482 -16.54 -2.27 -22.86
C ILE A 482 -15.52 -1.42 -22.09
N GLY A 483 -14.54 -2.08 -21.49
CA GLY A 483 -13.37 -1.45 -20.88
C GLY A 483 -12.32 -1.12 -21.95
N PRO A 484 -11.70 0.06 -21.92
CA PRO A 484 -10.75 0.48 -22.95
C PRO A 484 -9.49 -0.37 -22.97
N HIS A 485 -9.06 -0.86 -21.81
CA HIS A 485 -7.90 -1.72 -21.66
C HIS A 485 -8.19 -3.21 -21.98
N GLU A 486 -9.40 -3.58 -22.38
CA GLU A 486 -9.67 -4.95 -22.83
C GLU A 486 -9.02 -5.22 -24.20
N ARG A 487 -8.81 -6.50 -24.54
CA ARG A 487 -8.54 -6.93 -25.92
C ARG A 487 -9.71 -7.78 -26.37
N LEU A 488 -10.44 -7.31 -27.37
CA LEU A 488 -11.75 -7.86 -27.75
C LEU A 488 -11.85 -8.16 -29.26
N VAL A 489 -10.83 -7.80 -30.03
CA VAL A 489 -10.79 -7.93 -31.49
C VAL A 489 -9.51 -8.66 -31.86
N ASP A 490 -9.64 -9.63 -32.77
CA ASP A 490 -8.51 -10.26 -33.48
C ASP A 490 -8.14 -9.32 -34.64
N ASP A 491 -7.24 -8.38 -34.35
CA ASP A 491 -6.86 -7.28 -35.23
C ASP A 491 -5.97 -7.77 -36.38
N ASN A 492 -5.22 -8.84 -36.14
CA ASN A 492 -4.27 -9.40 -37.10
C ASN A 492 -4.86 -10.60 -37.92
N GLY A 493 -6.02 -11.12 -37.52
CA GLY A 493 -6.74 -12.22 -38.16
C GLY A 493 -6.12 -13.61 -37.94
N ASP A 494 -5.36 -13.82 -36.86
CA ASP A 494 -4.67 -15.08 -36.57
C ASP A 494 -5.51 -16.09 -35.77
N GLY A 495 -6.69 -15.67 -35.30
CA GLY A 495 -7.64 -16.48 -34.53
C GLY A 495 -7.35 -16.53 -33.03
N GLU A 496 -6.36 -15.79 -32.54
CA GLU A 496 -6.07 -15.53 -31.13
C GLU A 496 -6.43 -14.07 -30.80
N ILE A 497 -6.82 -13.79 -29.55
CA ILE A 497 -7.01 -12.42 -29.08
C ILE A 497 -6.07 -12.24 -27.89
N SER A 498 -4.87 -11.72 -28.14
CA SER A 498 -3.86 -11.56 -27.08
C SER A 498 -2.85 -10.46 -27.36
N ARG A 499 -2.14 -10.04 -26.31
CA ARG A 499 -1.02 -9.12 -26.46
C ARG A 499 0.11 -9.76 -27.29
N SER A 500 0.31 -11.07 -27.14
CA SER A 500 1.40 -11.81 -27.76
C SER A 500 1.18 -12.07 -29.25
N SER A 501 -0.07 -12.20 -29.70
CA SER A 501 -0.45 -12.22 -31.13
C SER A 501 -0.28 -10.83 -31.76
N GLY A 502 -0.35 -9.77 -30.95
CA GLY A 502 -0.22 -8.39 -31.41
C GLY A 502 -1.56 -7.71 -31.61
N ASP A 503 -2.61 -8.13 -30.89
CA ASP A 503 -3.90 -7.45 -30.89
C ASP A 503 -3.87 -6.22 -30.00
N ASP A 504 -4.57 -5.19 -30.45
CA ASP A 504 -4.59 -3.90 -29.78
C ASP A 504 -5.63 -3.84 -28.68
N ARG A 505 -5.45 -2.87 -27.79
CA ARG A 505 -6.46 -2.55 -26.77
C ARG A 505 -7.73 -2.04 -27.44
N ALA A 506 -8.87 -2.25 -26.80
CA ALA A 506 -10.17 -1.99 -27.38
C ALA A 506 -10.37 -0.50 -27.68
N LEU A 507 -10.19 0.37 -26.68
CA LEU A 507 -10.47 1.79 -26.75
C LEU A 507 -9.43 2.61 -25.95
N GLU A 508 -8.18 2.19 -25.97
CA GLU A 508 -7.02 2.85 -25.37
C GLU A 508 -6.03 3.19 -26.47
N TYR A 509 -5.67 4.47 -26.59
CA TYR A 509 -4.88 4.99 -27.69
C TYR A 509 -3.72 5.83 -27.17
N GLY A 510 -2.49 5.35 -27.39
CA GLY A 510 -1.28 6.16 -27.22
C GLY A 510 -1.18 7.20 -28.32
N VAL A 511 -1.12 8.48 -27.96
CA VAL A 511 -1.11 9.56 -28.95
C VAL A 511 0.18 9.54 -29.76
N GLY A 512 0.04 9.57 -31.08
CA GLY A 512 1.14 9.44 -32.02
C GLY A 512 1.34 8.01 -32.56
N ASP A 513 0.58 7.02 -32.06
CA ASP A 513 0.53 5.71 -32.70
C ASP A 513 -0.26 5.82 -34.02
N ASP A 514 0.46 5.78 -35.14
CA ASP A 514 -0.11 5.89 -36.50
C ASP A 514 -0.72 4.57 -36.99
N ASP A 515 -0.42 3.44 -36.32
CA ASP A 515 -0.80 2.10 -36.75
C ASP A 515 -2.02 1.54 -35.97
N HIS A 516 -2.46 2.22 -34.90
CA HIS A 516 -3.59 1.76 -34.08
C HIS A 516 -4.91 1.66 -34.87
N PRO A 517 -5.62 0.52 -34.85
CA PRO A 517 -6.77 0.27 -35.72
C PRO A 517 -8.00 1.11 -35.40
N ARG A 518 -8.07 1.66 -34.19
CA ARG A 518 -9.24 2.38 -33.65
C ARG A 518 -8.91 3.78 -33.12
N GLY A 519 -7.69 4.26 -33.30
CA GLY A 519 -7.23 5.52 -32.70
C GLY A 519 -6.41 6.30 -33.70
N ALA A 520 -6.54 7.63 -33.70
CA ALA A 520 -5.72 8.48 -34.56
C ALA A 520 -5.48 9.85 -33.95
N THR A 521 -4.28 10.38 -34.18
CA THR A 521 -3.91 11.74 -33.80
C THR A 521 -4.28 12.71 -34.92
N VAL A 522 -5.16 13.66 -34.63
CA VAL A 522 -5.56 14.72 -35.57
C VAL A 522 -4.58 15.89 -35.49
N SER A 523 -4.23 16.30 -34.27
CA SER A 523 -3.20 17.32 -34.03
C SER A 523 -2.53 17.12 -32.66
N ALA A 524 -1.26 17.49 -32.59
CA ALA A 524 -0.45 17.51 -31.37
C ALA A 524 0.56 18.66 -31.50
N ALA A 525 0.38 19.74 -30.74
CA ALA A 525 1.28 20.89 -30.76
C ALA A 525 1.16 21.71 -29.47
N ASP A 526 2.29 22.18 -28.97
CA ASP A 526 2.37 23.15 -27.86
C ASP A 526 1.55 22.72 -26.60
N GLY A 527 1.59 21.43 -26.24
CA GLY A 527 0.84 20.88 -25.10
C GLY A 527 -0.68 20.83 -25.30
N SER A 528 -1.14 20.81 -26.56
CA SER A 528 -2.54 20.65 -26.93
C SER A 528 -2.69 19.55 -27.97
N TRP A 529 -3.72 18.71 -27.81
CA TRP A 529 -3.95 17.55 -28.63
C TRP A 529 -5.41 17.44 -29.07
N GLU A 530 -5.60 16.89 -30.26
CA GLU A 530 -6.90 16.45 -30.78
C GLU A 530 -6.74 15.03 -31.30
N VAL A 531 -7.54 14.11 -30.77
CA VAL A 531 -7.49 12.69 -31.13
C VAL A 531 -8.88 12.18 -31.46
N THR A 532 -8.93 11.12 -32.26
CA THR A 532 -10.16 10.38 -32.55
C THR A 532 -10.04 8.94 -32.10
N VAL A 533 -11.11 8.41 -31.48
CA VAL A 533 -11.25 7.01 -31.09
C VAL A 533 -12.52 6.44 -31.71
N ASP A 534 -12.39 5.33 -32.44
CA ASP A 534 -13.46 4.68 -33.21
C ASP A 534 -14.13 3.57 -32.37
N MET A 535 -15.41 3.75 -32.05
CA MET A 535 -16.24 2.80 -31.31
C MET A 535 -17.16 1.97 -32.22
N SER A 536 -17.04 2.07 -33.54
CA SER A 536 -17.98 1.47 -34.50
C SER A 536 -18.09 -0.07 -34.36
N THR A 537 -17.04 -0.73 -33.88
CA THR A 537 -17.04 -2.15 -33.49
C THR A 537 -18.20 -2.49 -32.53
N TRP A 538 -18.57 -1.55 -31.65
CA TRP A 538 -19.61 -1.69 -30.63
C TRP A 538 -20.81 -0.76 -30.85
N GLY A 539 -20.97 -0.19 -32.04
CA GLY A 539 -22.05 0.75 -32.37
C GLY A 539 -23.45 0.16 -32.15
N ASN A 540 -23.62 -1.16 -32.25
CA ASN A 540 -24.87 -1.84 -31.93
C ASN A 540 -25.31 -1.66 -30.47
N LEU A 541 -24.37 -1.57 -29.53
CA LEU A 541 -24.67 -1.33 -28.11
C LEU A 541 -25.15 0.10 -27.86
N ILE A 542 -24.71 1.05 -28.71
CA ILE A 542 -25.19 2.43 -28.68
C ILE A 542 -26.60 2.47 -29.30
N ASP A 543 -26.78 1.84 -30.46
CA ASP A 543 -28.04 1.81 -31.21
C ASP A 543 -29.20 1.18 -30.42
N ASP A 544 -28.93 0.14 -29.63
CA ASP A 544 -29.95 -0.55 -28.82
C ASP A 544 -30.17 0.07 -27.44
N GLY A 545 -29.37 1.08 -27.07
CA GLY A 545 -29.47 1.82 -25.81
C GLY A 545 -28.78 1.15 -24.62
N THR A 546 -28.04 0.06 -24.83
CA THR A 546 -27.17 -0.54 -23.81
C THR A 546 -26.12 0.44 -23.31
N VAL A 547 -25.55 1.23 -24.23
CA VAL A 547 -24.58 2.28 -23.92
C VAL A 547 -25.21 3.63 -24.20
N SER A 548 -25.43 4.41 -23.12
CA SER A 548 -25.93 5.79 -23.19
C SER A 548 -24.85 6.81 -22.82
N ARG A 549 -23.77 6.37 -22.16
CA ARG A 549 -22.70 7.20 -21.62
C ARG A 549 -21.35 6.54 -21.84
N ILE A 550 -20.35 7.38 -22.06
CA ILE A 550 -18.94 6.97 -22.12
C ILE A 550 -18.14 7.76 -21.09
N GLU A 551 -17.11 7.14 -20.53
CA GLU A 551 -16.08 7.84 -19.78
C GLU A 551 -14.90 8.11 -20.71
N VAL A 552 -14.48 9.37 -20.81
CA VAL A 552 -13.28 9.76 -21.54
C VAL A 552 -12.21 10.09 -20.53
N ALA A 553 -11.05 9.45 -20.64
CA ALA A 553 -9.90 9.71 -19.78
C ALA A 553 -8.63 10.02 -20.57
N VAL A 554 -7.74 10.79 -19.95
CA VAL A 554 -6.40 11.09 -20.46
C VAL A 554 -5.40 10.82 -19.34
N MET A 555 -4.49 9.88 -19.57
CA MET A 555 -3.27 9.68 -18.77
C MET A 555 -2.12 10.41 -19.48
N GLY A 556 -1.16 10.91 -18.71
CA GLY A 556 0.04 11.53 -19.26
C GLY A 556 1.27 10.91 -18.64
N GLU A 557 2.13 10.35 -19.49
CA GLU A 557 3.49 9.99 -19.11
C GLU A 557 4.37 11.23 -19.30
N LEU A 558 5.19 11.54 -18.29
CA LEU A 558 6.10 12.69 -18.34
C LEU A 558 7.42 12.29 -17.68
N VAL A 559 8.51 12.42 -18.43
CA VAL A 559 9.86 12.11 -17.96
C VAL A 559 10.68 13.39 -17.90
N ASP A 560 11.43 13.59 -16.81
CA ASP A 560 12.28 14.75 -16.64
C ASP A 560 13.63 14.63 -17.38
N ALA A 561 14.49 15.65 -17.22
CA ALA A 561 15.80 15.67 -17.89
C ALA A 561 16.79 14.62 -17.38
N ASP A 562 16.52 14.01 -16.22
CA ASP A 562 17.33 12.98 -15.58
C ASP A 562 16.75 11.57 -15.81
N ASP A 563 15.78 11.43 -16.72
CA ASP A 563 15.11 10.17 -17.08
C ASP A 563 14.23 9.60 -15.95
N VAL A 564 13.71 10.49 -15.08
CA VAL A 564 12.78 10.14 -14.00
C VAL A 564 11.35 10.42 -14.44
N GLU A 565 10.50 9.40 -14.40
CA GLU A 565 9.06 9.55 -14.65
C GLU A 565 8.39 10.28 -13.47
N LEU A 566 7.53 11.26 -13.78
CA LEU A 566 6.94 12.19 -12.82
C LEU A 566 5.46 11.89 -12.59
N ALA A 567 5.04 11.87 -11.33
CA ALA A 567 3.67 11.59 -10.95
C ALA A 567 2.77 12.78 -11.27
N ILE A 568 1.97 12.64 -12.33
CA ILE A 568 0.96 13.60 -12.74
C ILE A 568 -0.42 12.93 -12.78
N ASN A 569 -1.46 13.71 -12.50
CA ASN A 569 -2.80 13.16 -12.38
C ASN A 569 -3.43 12.91 -13.75
N ALA A 570 -3.95 11.70 -13.95
CA ALA A 570 -4.89 11.43 -15.02
C ALA A 570 -6.21 12.17 -14.77
N VAL A 571 -6.90 12.54 -15.85
CA VAL A 571 -8.19 13.23 -15.79
C VAL A 571 -9.24 12.39 -16.54
N SER A 572 -10.48 12.40 -16.04
CA SER A 572 -11.60 11.77 -16.75
C SER A 572 -12.88 12.60 -16.63
N LYS A 573 -13.79 12.40 -17.60
CA LYS A 573 -15.13 12.99 -17.62
C LYS A 573 -16.13 12.04 -18.26
N THR A 574 -17.34 11.98 -17.70
CA THR A 574 -18.45 11.24 -18.31
C THR A 574 -19.17 12.09 -19.36
N TYR A 575 -19.33 11.55 -20.56
CA TYR A 575 -20.04 12.18 -21.68
C TYR A 575 -21.32 11.40 -22.00
N ASP A 576 -22.45 12.11 -22.03
CA ASP A 576 -23.76 11.53 -22.33
C ASP A 576 -24.04 11.64 -23.83
N LEU A 577 -24.23 10.48 -24.48
CA LEU A 577 -24.36 10.37 -25.93
C LEU A 577 -25.68 10.97 -26.46
N ALA A 578 -26.72 11.01 -25.62
CA ALA A 578 -28.03 11.51 -26.01
C ALA A 578 -28.12 13.04 -25.96
N THR A 579 -27.51 13.64 -24.93
CA THR A 579 -27.49 15.10 -24.73
C THR A 579 -26.30 15.76 -25.42
N ALA A 580 -25.25 15.00 -25.73
CA ALA A 580 -23.98 15.48 -26.27
C ALA A 580 -23.27 16.48 -25.33
N GLU A 581 -23.35 16.22 -24.01
CA GLU A 581 -22.79 17.06 -22.96
C GLU A 581 -22.06 16.20 -21.91
N PHE A 582 -21.11 16.81 -21.20
CA PHE A 582 -20.54 16.21 -19.99
C PHE A 582 -21.56 16.23 -18.85
N VAL A 583 -21.60 15.16 -18.07
CA VAL A 583 -22.55 15.00 -16.96
C VAL A 583 -21.85 14.50 -15.70
N ASP A 584 -22.34 14.92 -14.53
CA ASP A 584 -22.00 14.29 -13.26
C ASP A 584 -22.86 13.03 -13.12
N TYR A 585 -22.26 11.86 -13.33
CA TYR A 585 -23.01 10.63 -13.56
C TYR A 585 -23.39 9.89 -12.26
N TYR A 586 -22.42 9.61 -11.40
CA TYR A 586 -22.63 9.03 -10.08
C TYR A 586 -21.75 9.71 -9.04
N ASP A 587 -22.22 9.72 -7.80
CA ASP A 587 -21.44 10.22 -6.67
C ASP A 587 -20.23 9.29 -6.44
N PRO A 588 -19.01 9.83 -6.28
CA PRO A 588 -17.83 9.03 -6.02
C PRO A 588 -18.00 8.17 -4.76
N ILE A 589 -17.68 6.88 -4.88
CA ILE A 589 -17.64 5.94 -3.73
C ILE A 589 -16.38 6.20 -2.90
N THR A 590 -15.28 6.49 -3.59
CA THR A 590 -13.97 6.80 -3.02
C THR A 590 -13.28 7.78 -3.97
N ASP A 591 -12.28 8.49 -3.49
CA ASP A 591 -11.42 9.34 -4.28
C ASP A 591 -9.95 9.00 -4.07
N VAL A 592 -9.10 9.53 -4.94
CA VAL A 592 -7.67 9.28 -4.87
C VAL A 592 -7.00 10.02 -3.71
N GLU A 593 -7.63 11.07 -3.17
CA GLU A 593 -7.08 11.85 -2.06
C GLU A 593 -7.08 11.00 -0.79
N GLY A 594 -8.16 10.29 -0.50
CA GLY A 594 -8.24 9.29 0.56
C GLY A 594 -7.11 8.27 0.48
N CYS A 595 -6.87 7.70 -0.71
CA CYS A 595 -5.75 6.77 -0.93
C CYS A 595 -4.38 7.44 -0.73
N ASN A 596 -4.21 8.65 -1.25
CA ASN A 596 -2.95 9.40 -1.19
C ASN A 596 -2.63 9.91 0.21
N THR A 597 -3.57 9.88 1.16
CA THR A 597 -3.26 10.07 2.58
C THR A 597 -2.16 9.09 3.02
N CYS A 598 -2.26 7.83 2.59
CA CYS A 598 -1.25 6.80 2.87
C CYS A 598 -0.19 6.67 1.76
N HIS A 599 -0.63 6.66 0.50
CA HIS A 599 0.24 6.33 -0.64
C HIS A 599 1.02 7.51 -1.21
N GLU A 600 0.64 8.74 -0.86
CA GLU A 600 1.15 10.01 -1.39
C GLU A 600 0.92 10.21 -2.90
N ALA A 601 1.28 9.25 -3.73
CA ALA A 601 0.94 9.12 -5.15
C ALA A 601 0.68 7.65 -5.51
N LEU A 602 -0.58 7.22 -5.36
CA LEU A 602 -1.04 5.83 -5.50
C LEU A 602 -0.51 5.09 -6.74
N GLY A 603 -0.39 5.78 -7.89
CA GLY A 603 0.09 5.18 -9.13
C GLY A 603 1.47 4.53 -8.98
N ILE A 604 2.38 5.18 -8.24
CA ILE A 604 3.76 4.72 -8.02
C ILE A 604 3.81 3.42 -7.23
N THR A 605 2.88 3.19 -6.30
CA THR A 605 2.90 1.98 -5.45
C THR A 605 2.69 0.69 -6.25
N PHE A 606 1.91 0.72 -7.34
CA PHE A 606 1.49 -0.50 -8.05
C PHE A 606 1.92 -0.57 -9.52
N HIS A 607 1.89 0.56 -10.22
CA HIS A 607 2.12 0.59 -11.66
C HIS A 607 3.25 1.55 -12.01
N GLY A 608 2.97 2.84 -11.95
CA GLY A 608 3.87 3.88 -12.39
C GLY A 608 3.29 5.28 -12.16
N PRO A 609 4.14 6.31 -12.19
CA PRO A 609 3.73 7.71 -12.04
C PRO A 609 2.61 8.17 -12.98
N ASP A 610 2.51 7.61 -14.20
CA ASP A 610 1.46 7.94 -15.19
C ASP A 610 0.03 7.46 -14.85
N ARG A 611 -0.15 6.62 -13.81
CA ARG A 611 -1.45 5.99 -13.45
C ARG A 611 -2.24 6.69 -12.34
N GLY A 612 -1.75 7.81 -11.80
CA GLY A 612 -2.35 8.50 -10.64
C GLY A 612 -3.61 9.33 -10.93
N GLY A 613 -4.22 9.89 -9.89
CA GLY A 613 -5.17 11.01 -10.00
C GLY A 613 -6.65 10.69 -10.10
N SER A 614 -7.06 9.46 -10.43
CA SER A 614 -8.50 9.12 -10.51
C SER A 614 -8.79 7.63 -10.36
N ILE A 615 -9.63 7.28 -9.38
CA ILE A 615 -10.14 5.91 -9.21
C ILE A 615 -11.02 5.49 -10.40
N VAL A 616 -11.73 6.43 -11.04
CA VAL A 616 -12.52 6.15 -12.25
C VAL A 616 -11.64 5.70 -13.40
N VAL A 617 -10.44 6.27 -13.51
CA VAL A 617 -9.42 5.86 -14.49
C VAL A 617 -8.89 4.47 -14.15
N CYS A 618 -8.60 4.15 -12.89
CA CYS A 618 -8.20 2.79 -12.51
C CYS A 618 -9.24 1.73 -12.95
N ARG A 619 -10.53 2.05 -12.81
CA ARG A 619 -11.65 1.17 -13.20
C ARG A 619 -11.73 0.92 -14.71
N MET A 620 -11.05 1.70 -15.55
CA MET A 620 -10.97 1.43 -16.99
C MET A 620 -10.12 0.19 -17.32
N CYS A 621 -9.23 -0.21 -16.40
CA CYS A 621 -8.47 -1.46 -16.46
C CYS A 621 -9.01 -2.49 -15.46
N HIS A 622 -9.49 -2.03 -14.32
CA HIS A 622 -10.04 -2.83 -13.21
C HIS A 622 -11.56 -2.97 -13.30
N ILE A 623 -12.02 -3.68 -14.33
CA ILE A 623 -13.45 -3.90 -14.62
C ILE A 623 -13.99 -5.15 -13.92
N THR A 624 -15.31 -5.20 -13.68
CA THR A 624 -15.99 -6.31 -13.00
C THR A 624 -15.91 -7.64 -13.77
N LYS A 625 -15.91 -7.57 -15.10
CA LYS A 625 -15.76 -8.72 -16.00
C LYS A 625 -14.33 -9.28 -16.03
N SER A 626 -13.38 -8.68 -15.33
CA SER A 626 -12.01 -9.19 -15.28
C SER A 626 -11.77 -9.99 -14.00
N ARG A 627 -11.19 -11.18 -14.17
CA ARG A 627 -10.69 -12.03 -13.09
C ARG A 627 -9.43 -11.41 -12.50
N GLY A 628 -9.19 -11.60 -11.20
CA GLY A 628 -7.91 -11.23 -10.59
C GLY A 628 -6.77 -11.92 -11.33
N SER A 629 -5.76 -11.16 -11.77
CA SER A 629 -4.56 -11.77 -12.39
C SER A 629 -3.60 -12.29 -11.35
N HIS A 630 -3.40 -11.51 -10.28
CA HIS A 630 -2.41 -11.81 -9.25
C HIS A 630 -3.01 -12.28 -7.93
N LEU A 631 -4.35 -12.26 -7.81
CA LEU A 631 -5.04 -12.68 -6.59
C LEU A 631 -6.03 -13.76 -6.98
N GLU A 632 -5.84 -14.96 -6.44
CA GLU A 632 -6.77 -16.06 -6.61
C GLU A 632 -8.10 -15.78 -5.91
N LEU A 633 -9.18 -16.33 -6.45
CA LEU A 633 -10.54 -16.15 -5.92
C LEU A 633 -10.98 -14.69 -5.74
N GLN A 634 -10.33 -13.76 -6.44
CA GLN A 634 -10.69 -12.34 -6.43
C GLN A 634 -11.07 -11.87 -7.83
N SER A 635 -11.86 -10.80 -7.87
CA SER A 635 -12.09 -10.05 -9.11
C SER A 635 -11.04 -8.97 -9.26
N ARG A 636 -10.65 -8.65 -10.50
CA ARG A 636 -9.77 -7.51 -10.77
C ARG A 636 -10.46 -6.18 -10.48
N SER A 637 -11.78 -6.15 -10.42
CA SER A 637 -12.51 -4.93 -10.04
C SER A 637 -12.03 -4.38 -8.70
N ILE A 638 -11.94 -3.05 -8.64
CA ILE A 638 -11.41 -2.31 -7.49
C ILE A 638 -12.11 -2.70 -6.19
N ASP A 639 -13.44 -2.93 -6.22
CA ASP A 639 -14.23 -3.29 -5.05
C ASP A 639 -13.94 -4.69 -4.48
N SER A 640 -13.19 -5.54 -5.19
CA SER A 640 -12.66 -6.82 -4.70
C SER A 640 -11.15 -6.74 -4.48
N TYR A 641 -10.42 -6.16 -5.43
CA TYR A 641 -8.97 -6.17 -5.46
C TYR A 641 -8.36 -5.35 -4.33
N VAL A 642 -8.87 -4.13 -4.09
CA VAL A 642 -8.37 -3.24 -3.03
C VAL A 642 -8.62 -3.84 -1.65
N HIS A 643 -9.75 -4.49 -1.45
CA HIS A 643 -10.04 -5.17 -0.18
C HIS A 643 -9.10 -6.34 0.08
N ALA A 644 -8.86 -7.19 -0.92
CA ALA A 644 -7.97 -8.35 -0.76
C ALA A 644 -6.51 -7.97 -0.44
N ILE A 645 -5.98 -6.91 -1.07
CA ILE A 645 -4.60 -6.48 -0.84
C ILE A 645 -4.42 -5.83 0.54
N HIS A 646 -5.43 -5.11 1.03
CA HIS A 646 -5.40 -4.51 2.37
C HIS A 646 -5.78 -5.51 3.47
N SER A 647 -6.30 -6.69 3.10
CA SER A 647 -6.32 -7.90 3.93
C SER A 647 -5.04 -8.74 3.81
N PHE A 648 -4.01 -8.24 3.11
CA PHE A 648 -2.72 -8.90 2.90
C PHE A 648 -2.81 -10.29 2.27
N GLN A 649 -3.73 -10.50 1.31
CA GLN A 649 -3.62 -11.67 0.43
C GLN A 649 -2.29 -11.58 -0.34
N ALA A 650 -1.54 -12.67 -0.43
CA ALA A 650 -0.32 -12.71 -1.23
C ALA A 650 -0.63 -12.65 -2.73
N TYR A 651 0.17 -11.89 -3.46
CA TYR A 651 0.14 -11.89 -4.92
C TYR A 651 0.81 -13.15 -5.49
N ASP A 652 0.29 -13.63 -6.61
CA ASP A 652 0.89 -14.70 -7.44
C ASP A 652 1.37 -15.88 -6.60
N ILE A 653 0.51 -16.39 -5.71
CA ILE A 653 0.86 -17.44 -4.76
C ILE A 653 1.40 -18.71 -5.42
N GLY A 654 1.00 -18.97 -6.67
CA GLY A 654 1.53 -20.07 -7.47
C GLY A 654 3.01 -19.93 -7.88
N ASP A 655 3.57 -18.72 -7.81
CA ASP A 655 4.97 -18.43 -8.11
C ASP A 655 5.87 -18.51 -6.86
N VAL A 656 5.30 -18.62 -5.65
CA VAL A 656 6.05 -18.72 -4.40
C VAL A 656 6.66 -20.13 -4.24
N ASP A 657 7.98 -20.23 -4.14
CA ASP A 657 8.67 -21.48 -3.84
C ASP A 657 8.68 -21.75 -2.32
N PHE A 658 7.66 -22.45 -1.84
CA PHE A 658 7.57 -22.88 -0.44
C PHE A 658 8.68 -23.86 0.01
N THR A 659 9.53 -24.33 -0.90
CA THR A 659 10.73 -25.11 -0.55
C THR A 659 11.95 -24.23 -0.26
N ASP A 660 11.92 -22.96 -0.68
CA ASP A 660 12.84 -21.92 -0.22
C ASP A 660 12.33 -21.34 1.10
N ALA A 661 13.16 -21.42 2.15
CA ALA A 661 12.78 -20.97 3.48
C ALA A 661 12.56 -19.45 3.57
N VAL A 662 13.25 -18.65 2.76
CA VAL A 662 13.13 -17.19 2.71
C VAL A 662 11.81 -16.81 2.08
N GLU A 663 11.46 -17.41 0.94
CA GLU A 663 10.16 -17.15 0.29
C GLU A 663 9.00 -17.60 1.17
N ALA A 664 9.08 -18.78 1.79
CA ALA A 664 8.08 -19.26 2.74
C ALA A 664 7.92 -18.32 3.95
N THR A 665 9.04 -17.84 4.52
CA THR A 665 9.01 -16.89 5.65
C THR A 665 8.42 -15.54 5.23
N ARG A 666 8.76 -15.02 4.04
CA ARG A 666 8.20 -13.78 3.48
C ARG A 666 6.69 -13.90 3.26
N TYR A 667 6.21 -15.04 2.77
CA TYR A 667 4.78 -15.30 2.65
C TYR A 667 4.10 -15.30 4.03
N GLU A 668 4.64 -16.05 4.99
CA GLU A 668 4.08 -16.14 6.35
C GLU A 668 4.00 -14.77 7.02
N THR A 669 5.07 -13.97 6.95
CA THR A 669 5.06 -12.63 7.52
C THR A 669 4.12 -11.71 6.77
N HIS A 670 4.10 -11.74 5.42
CA HIS A 670 3.19 -10.94 4.59
C HIS A 670 1.72 -11.14 5.01
N VAL A 671 1.23 -12.37 5.01
CA VAL A 671 -0.19 -12.67 5.31
C VAL A 671 -0.58 -12.44 6.77
N ALA A 672 0.41 -12.28 7.67
CA ALA A 672 0.21 -11.95 9.08
C ALA A 672 0.15 -10.45 9.36
N HIS A 673 0.38 -9.59 8.36
CA HIS A 673 0.28 -8.14 8.53
C HIS A 673 -1.16 -7.68 8.79
N THR A 674 -1.27 -6.47 9.33
CA THR A 674 -2.54 -5.79 9.56
C THR A 674 -2.41 -4.36 9.04
N MET A 675 -3.53 -3.77 8.63
CA MET A 675 -3.56 -2.39 8.16
C MET A 675 -2.97 -1.44 9.21
N PRO A 676 -2.27 -0.36 8.81
CA PRO A 676 -1.69 0.61 9.74
C PRO A 676 -2.68 1.26 10.71
N LEU A 677 -3.98 1.24 10.41
CA LEU A 677 -5.09 1.64 11.28
C LEU A 677 -5.41 0.63 12.40
N PHE A 678 -4.65 -0.47 12.47
CA PHE A 678 -4.82 -1.62 13.38
C PHE A 678 -6.13 -2.42 13.19
N THR A 679 -6.96 -2.01 12.24
CA THR A 679 -8.13 -2.76 11.79
C THR A 679 -8.43 -2.46 10.32
N ILE A 680 -9.17 -3.36 9.67
CA ILE A 680 -9.72 -3.15 8.31
C ILE A 680 -11.17 -2.64 8.34
N LYS A 681 -11.74 -2.48 9.54
CA LYS A 681 -13.14 -2.07 9.72
C LYS A 681 -13.38 -0.56 9.55
N ASP A 682 -12.33 0.24 9.52
CA ASP A 682 -12.41 1.67 9.18
C ASP A 682 -12.65 1.84 7.68
N CYS A 683 -13.93 1.86 7.30
CA CYS A 683 -14.38 1.99 5.92
C CYS A 683 -14.09 3.39 5.39
N GLU A 684 -14.26 4.41 6.24
CA GLU A 684 -14.10 5.84 5.91
C GLU A 684 -12.64 6.26 5.71
N ALA A 685 -11.67 5.40 6.05
CA ALA A 685 -10.29 5.54 5.60
C ALA A 685 -10.15 5.67 4.07
N CYS A 686 -11.08 5.06 3.32
CA CYS A 686 -11.09 5.09 1.86
C CYS A 686 -12.42 5.57 1.28
N HIS A 687 -13.54 5.21 1.90
CA HIS A 687 -14.88 5.49 1.37
C HIS A 687 -15.39 6.86 1.81
N ASN A 688 -16.17 7.49 0.93
CA ASN A 688 -17.00 8.62 1.34
C ASN A 688 -18.11 8.15 2.29
N GLU A 689 -18.45 8.96 3.29
CA GLU A 689 -19.53 8.68 4.26
C GLU A 689 -20.80 8.15 3.55
N GLY A 690 -21.31 7.01 4.02
CA GLY A 690 -22.52 6.39 3.48
C GLY A 690 -22.37 5.64 2.15
N THR A 691 -21.15 5.40 1.67
CA THR A 691 -20.90 4.70 0.38
C THR A 691 -20.30 3.29 0.53
N TYR A 692 -20.15 2.79 1.76
CA TYR A 692 -19.52 1.51 2.10
C TYR A 692 -20.53 0.40 2.47
N GLU A 693 -21.81 0.59 2.14
CA GLU A 693 -22.83 -0.43 2.36
C GLU A 693 -22.84 -1.52 1.27
N VAL A 694 -23.56 -2.61 1.55
CA VAL A 694 -23.59 -3.78 0.67
C VAL A 694 -24.06 -3.42 -0.74
N PRO A 695 -23.26 -3.71 -1.79
CA PRO A 695 -23.63 -3.41 -3.17
C PRO A 695 -24.93 -4.07 -3.64
N ASP A 696 -25.71 -3.32 -4.42
CA ASP A 696 -26.98 -3.79 -4.98
C ASP A 696 -26.77 -4.39 -6.39
N GLN A 697 -27.18 -5.65 -6.56
CA GLN A 697 -27.12 -6.38 -7.84
C GLN A 697 -27.91 -5.73 -8.98
N SER A 698 -28.90 -4.88 -8.67
CA SER A 698 -29.66 -4.12 -9.67
C SER A 698 -28.94 -2.87 -10.18
N LYS A 699 -27.71 -2.61 -9.72
CA LYS A 699 -26.92 -1.42 -10.08
C LYS A 699 -25.50 -1.71 -10.54
N SER A 700 -25.11 -2.98 -10.67
CA SER A 700 -23.75 -3.38 -11.02
C SER A 700 -23.75 -4.58 -11.97
N LEU A 701 -22.78 -4.58 -12.89
CA LEU A 701 -22.51 -5.72 -13.76
C LEU A 701 -21.96 -6.91 -12.98
N PRO A 702 -22.03 -8.14 -13.53
CA PRO A 702 -21.49 -9.30 -12.85
C PRO A 702 -19.99 -9.21 -12.69
N GLY A 703 -19.52 -9.76 -11.58
CA GLY A 703 -18.12 -9.95 -11.27
C GLY A 703 -17.60 -11.29 -11.78
N ALA A 704 -16.32 -11.34 -12.08
CA ALA A 704 -15.60 -12.59 -12.34
C ALA A 704 -14.48 -12.78 -11.32
N LEU A 705 -14.47 -13.94 -10.67
CA LEU A 705 -13.40 -14.36 -9.76
C LEU A 705 -12.42 -15.26 -10.52
N SER A 706 -11.13 -15.11 -10.25
CA SER A 706 -10.10 -16.08 -10.66
C SER A 706 -10.33 -17.45 -10.02
N ALA A 707 -9.72 -18.48 -10.61
CA ALA A 707 -9.62 -19.80 -9.98
C ALA A 707 -8.54 -19.76 -8.87
N THR A 708 -8.45 -20.84 -8.09
CA THR A 708 -7.29 -21.07 -7.21
C THR A 708 -6.05 -21.43 -7.99
N ASP A 709 -4.90 -21.01 -7.47
CA ASP A 709 -3.61 -21.54 -7.92
C ASP A 709 -3.33 -22.92 -7.33
N SER A 710 -2.57 -23.72 -8.07
CA SER A 710 -2.13 -25.05 -7.63
C SER A 710 -0.84 -24.93 -6.83
N VAL A 711 -0.96 -24.98 -5.51
CA VAL A 711 0.17 -24.90 -4.57
C VAL A 711 0.28 -26.22 -3.81
N ASP A 712 1.48 -26.81 -3.77
CA ASP A 712 1.74 -28.06 -3.05
C ASP A 712 1.53 -27.86 -1.53
N ASP A 713 0.97 -28.89 -0.86
CA ASP A 713 0.76 -28.94 0.60
C ASP A 713 -0.13 -27.81 1.19
N ARG A 714 -0.91 -27.11 0.35
CA ARG A 714 -1.90 -26.10 0.76
C ARG A 714 -3.31 -26.70 0.92
N ASP A 715 -4.02 -26.34 1.99
CA ASP A 715 -5.30 -26.96 2.34
C ASP A 715 -6.54 -26.30 1.71
N ILE A 716 -6.49 -25.07 1.21
CA ILE A 716 -7.68 -24.31 0.74
C ILE A 716 -8.54 -25.01 -0.34
N GLY A 717 -8.00 -25.95 -1.13
CA GLY A 717 -8.74 -26.71 -2.15
C GLY A 717 -8.72 -26.12 -3.57
N ASP A 718 -9.35 -26.81 -4.53
CA ASP A 718 -9.40 -26.41 -5.95
C ASP A 718 -10.77 -25.80 -6.29
N TYR A 719 -10.77 -24.52 -6.63
CA TYR A 719 -11.94 -23.72 -6.96
C TYR A 719 -11.83 -23.21 -8.41
N PRO A 720 -12.87 -23.40 -9.24
CA PRO A 720 -12.88 -22.92 -10.61
C PRO A 720 -13.07 -21.39 -10.67
N ILE A 721 -13.10 -20.87 -11.89
CA ILE A 721 -13.58 -19.51 -12.15
C ILE A 721 -15.05 -19.41 -11.73
N TYR A 722 -15.41 -18.30 -11.09
CA TYR A 722 -16.79 -17.99 -10.72
C TYR A 722 -17.29 -16.69 -11.36
N LEU A 723 -18.57 -16.68 -11.73
CA LEU A 723 -19.34 -15.46 -12.00
C LEU A 723 -20.24 -15.15 -10.80
N THR A 724 -20.20 -13.91 -10.34
CA THR A 724 -20.71 -13.51 -9.02
C THR A 724 -21.46 -12.18 -9.04
N GLY A 725 -22.43 -12.03 -8.14
CA GLY A 725 -23.04 -10.77 -7.76
C GLY A 725 -22.05 -9.76 -7.18
N PRO A 726 -22.40 -8.45 -7.17
CA PRO A 726 -21.51 -7.42 -6.67
C PRO A 726 -21.29 -7.49 -5.15
N ALA A 727 -22.24 -7.97 -4.35
CA ALA A 727 -22.04 -8.10 -2.91
C ALA A 727 -21.05 -9.23 -2.59
N THR A 728 -21.22 -10.40 -3.21
CA THR A 728 -20.29 -11.53 -3.09
C THR A 728 -18.89 -11.17 -3.59
N ARG A 729 -18.81 -10.33 -4.64
CA ARG A 729 -17.54 -9.78 -5.14
C ARG A 729 -16.87 -8.89 -4.10
N ALA A 730 -17.57 -7.86 -3.60
CA ALA A 730 -17.01 -6.85 -2.73
C ALA A 730 -16.71 -7.35 -1.31
N CYS A 731 -17.72 -7.91 -0.63
CA CYS A 731 -17.58 -8.44 0.73
C CYS A 731 -16.59 -9.61 0.77
N GLY A 732 -16.58 -10.42 -0.28
CA GLY A 732 -15.66 -11.54 -0.38
C GLY A 732 -14.20 -11.12 -0.58
N GLY A 733 -13.91 -9.85 -0.91
CA GLY A 733 -12.55 -9.32 -0.94
C GLY A 733 -11.80 -9.60 0.35
N CYS A 734 -12.35 -9.19 1.50
CA CYS A 734 -11.78 -9.47 2.81
C CYS A 734 -12.10 -10.89 3.30
N HIS A 735 -13.38 -11.28 3.28
CA HIS A 735 -13.80 -12.54 3.92
C HIS A 735 -13.22 -13.81 3.28
N ARG A 736 -12.92 -13.81 1.97
CA ARG A 736 -12.17 -14.91 1.36
C ARG A 736 -10.70 -14.83 1.74
N THR A 737 -10.11 -13.64 1.72
CA THR A 737 -8.70 -13.43 2.09
C THR A 737 -8.40 -13.94 3.49
N ASP A 738 -9.24 -13.64 4.48
CA ASP A 738 -9.03 -14.12 5.85
C ASP A 738 -8.94 -15.65 5.92
N LEU A 739 -9.79 -16.34 5.16
CA LEU A 739 -9.84 -17.80 5.10
C LEU A 739 -8.70 -18.39 4.27
N ILE A 740 -8.27 -17.69 3.21
CA ILE A 740 -7.13 -18.05 2.37
C ILE A 740 -5.83 -17.93 3.17
N ASN A 741 -5.62 -16.80 3.85
CA ASN A 741 -4.45 -16.54 4.67
C ASN A 741 -4.35 -17.50 5.86
N ALA A 742 -5.50 -17.92 6.42
CA ALA A 742 -5.56 -18.91 7.48
C ALA A 742 -5.45 -20.37 7.00
N ASP A 743 -5.36 -20.62 5.70
CA ASP A 743 -5.41 -21.94 5.07
C ASP A 743 -6.65 -22.76 5.51
N ASP A 744 -7.79 -22.09 5.72
CA ASP A 744 -9.04 -22.70 6.23
C ASP A 744 -9.98 -23.14 5.10
N ALA A 745 -9.69 -24.30 4.54
CA ALA A 745 -10.52 -24.96 3.53
C ALA A 745 -11.98 -25.14 3.95
N GLY A 746 -12.20 -25.47 5.23
CA GLY A 746 -13.53 -25.76 5.77
C GLY A 746 -14.37 -24.50 5.89
N GLY A 747 -13.76 -23.42 6.38
CA GLY A 747 -14.35 -22.08 6.41
C GLY A 747 -14.66 -21.57 5.01
N LEU A 748 -13.72 -21.73 4.07
CA LEU A 748 -13.91 -21.26 2.68
C LEU A 748 -15.06 -21.99 1.98
N GLU A 749 -15.17 -23.31 2.11
CA GLU A 749 -16.30 -24.07 1.57
C GLU A 749 -17.63 -23.58 2.17
N ILE A 750 -17.68 -23.35 3.50
CA ILE A 750 -18.88 -22.80 4.16
C ILE A 750 -19.23 -21.42 3.60
N LEU A 751 -18.25 -20.56 3.38
CA LEU A 751 -18.44 -19.21 2.82
C LEU A 751 -19.02 -19.29 1.40
N PHE A 752 -18.47 -20.13 0.52
CA PHE A 752 -19.02 -20.30 -0.83
C PHE A 752 -20.44 -20.89 -0.83
N GLN A 753 -20.74 -21.83 0.07
CA GLN A 753 -22.11 -22.32 0.25
C GLN A 753 -23.06 -21.21 0.74
N HIS A 754 -22.56 -20.29 1.58
CA HIS A 754 -23.33 -19.13 2.04
C HIS A 754 -23.58 -18.13 0.90
N MET A 755 -22.55 -17.80 0.11
CA MET A 755 -22.65 -16.92 -1.06
C MET A 755 -23.60 -17.46 -2.12
N LYS A 756 -23.71 -18.79 -2.24
CA LYS A 756 -24.66 -19.45 -3.14
C LYS A 756 -26.14 -19.31 -2.73
N ALA A 757 -26.43 -18.91 -1.49
CA ALA A 757 -27.77 -18.98 -0.91
C ALA A 757 -28.74 -17.84 -1.36
N GLY A 758 -28.39 -17.08 -2.40
CA GLY A 758 -29.17 -16.02 -3.04
C GLY A 758 -28.32 -15.34 -4.12
N GLY A 759 -28.90 -14.51 -5.00
CA GLY A 759 -28.15 -13.91 -6.11
C GLY A 759 -27.62 -14.94 -7.11
N TYR A 760 -26.37 -14.76 -7.58
CA TYR A 760 -25.72 -15.70 -8.50
C TYR A 760 -24.26 -15.95 -8.10
N LEU A 761 -23.90 -17.23 -8.12
CA LEU A 761 -22.55 -17.76 -7.99
C LEU A 761 -22.43 -18.98 -8.93
N ILE A 762 -22.00 -18.72 -10.16
CA ILE A 762 -21.93 -19.72 -11.24
C ILE A 762 -20.50 -20.20 -11.35
N ALA A 763 -20.31 -21.52 -11.31
CA ALA A 763 -19.01 -22.20 -11.31
C ALA A 763 -18.76 -22.90 -12.65
N GLU A 764 -17.54 -23.44 -12.84
CA GLU A 764 -17.17 -24.34 -13.94
C GLU A 764 -17.38 -23.71 -15.33
N VAL A 765 -16.91 -22.48 -15.46
CA VAL A 765 -17.09 -21.68 -16.66
C VAL A 765 -16.19 -22.18 -17.81
N ASP A 766 -16.69 -23.11 -18.62
CA ASP A 766 -15.95 -23.74 -19.73
C ASP A 766 -15.70 -22.75 -20.89
N ASP A 767 -16.71 -21.93 -21.21
CA ASP A 767 -16.61 -20.81 -22.16
C ASP A 767 -16.98 -19.51 -21.44
N TYR A 768 -15.95 -18.87 -20.90
CA TYR A 768 -16.09 -17.65 -20.12
C TYR A 768 -16.85 -16.54 -20.82
N ALA A 769 -16.58 -16.31 -22.10
CA ALA A 769 -17.24 -15.25 -22.84
C ALA A 769 -18.73 -15.56 -23.04
N ALA A 770 -19.07 -16.80 -23.38
CA ALA A 770 -20.45 -17.20 -23.62
C ALA A 770 -21.30 -17.19 -22.34
N GLU A 771 -20.77 -17.70 -21.24
CA GLU A 771 -21.47 -17.74 -19.96
C GLU A 771 -21.64 -16.35 -19.36
N LEU A 772 -20.58 -15.52 -19.39
CA LEU A 772 -20.69 -14.13 -18.96
C LEU A 772 -21.76 -13.38 -19.76
N GLY A 773 -21.80 -13.56 -21.09
CA GLY A 773 -22.84 -12.98 -21.93
C GLY A 773 -24.25 -13.43 -21.54
N THR A 774 -24.42 -14.71 -21.20
CA THR A 774 -25.71 -15.25 -20.73
C THR A 774 -26.12 -14.65 -19.39
N VAL A 775 -25.19 -14.54 -18.45
CA VAL A 775 -25.45 -13.92 -17.13
C VAL A 775 -25.83 -12.44 -17.30
N ILE A 776 -25.10 -11.72 -18.13
CA ILE A 776 -25.41 -10.33 -18.47
C ILE A 776 -26.83 -10.22 -19.04
N ASP A 777 -27.18 -11.04 -20.04
CA ASP A 777 -28.52 -11.06 -20.65
C ASP A 777 -29.64 -11.34 -19.63
N ASP A 778 -29.37 -12.20 -18.65
CA ASP A 778 -30.34 -12.54 -17.60
C ASP A 778 -30.51 -11.40 -16.58
N ILE A 779 -29.42 -10.77 -16.12
CA ILE A 779 -29.51 -9.64 -15.17
C ILE A 779 -30.03 -8.36 -15.83
N MET A 780 -29.93 -8.22 -17.16
CA MET A 780 -30.50 -7.09 -17.91
C MET A 780 -31.99 -6.89 -17.65
N TYR A 781 -32.71 -7.90 -17.16
CA TYR A 781 -34.10 -7.72 -16.73
C TYR A 781 -34.25 -6.72 -15.57
N TYR A 782 -33.24 -6.56 -14.72
CA TYR A 782 -33.24 -5.60 -13.61
C TYR A 782 -33.01 -4.15 -14.03
N PHE A 783 -32.29 -3.93 -15.12
CA PHE A 783 -31.92 -2.58 -15.58
C PHE A 783 -32.95 -1.95 -16.52
N LYS A 784 -34.06 -2.65 -16.86
CA LYS A 784 -35.09 -2.22 -17.82
C LYS A 784 -36.27 -1.49 -17.20
#